data_AF-A0A329YDU5-F1
#
_entry.id   AF-A0A329YDU5-F1
#
_cell.length_a   1.000
_cell.length_b   1.000
_cell.length_c   1.000
_cell.angle_alpha   90.00
_cell.angle_beta   90.00
_cell.angle_gamma   90.00
#
_symmetry.space_group_name_H-M   'P 1'
#
loop_
_entity.id
_entity.type
_entity.pdbx_description
1 polymer ?
#
loop_
_entity_poly.entity_id
_entity_poly.type
_entity_poly.pdbx_seq_one_letter_code
_entity_poly.pdbx_strand_id
1 'polypeptide(L)'
;MNLSVSNLQGAAMPDASNTDLAPLLDIRDLRIEFRGKSETVVAVPNLSFSVRPGESYGLVGESGCGKSTTAMAIMGYLGNTGVIAGGSIRFDGAELVGAREKQLRAIRGRRIAMVYQDPMSALNPVKTIGSQLAEVPLLHLGSTKAEAMEMAAAMLDDVRLPDAGDMLKRYPHQLSGGQQQRVVIAMALLARPSLLLLDEPTTGLDVTVEAAVIDLIGELRRRYSTSLLFISHNLGLIAETCDRVGIMYSGEMVEEGKTGDLFRRPRHPYTQGLIDCIPNIGSDKRSRALAAIPGHIPLPQERPEGCFFAPRCAGFTAGLCDRPGLALTEAGADHLVRCVRWPNMERPVGRLPAELGQVAPKEEAITLSDVTKLYRIGTDKTVKANEAVSFGVRKAEIVALVGESGCGKSTLARIVTGLDSATSGSIRMAGENIAELQARQRPRNMLQSIQMIFQNPDSTLNPSHSAAFSIRRSIKKFGIRNGKAAIEERVRELLEMVRLSPAVADRKPNQLSGGQKQRIAIARAFAADPSLIVADEPVSALDVSVQAAVVTLLLDIQKEKHTTMLFISHDLALVRHVADKVVVMYLGKVMEQGTVEEVFGGGTHPYTEALISAIRSPNLDEATRERIRLTGETPSPVNVPAGCRFATRCHRKVGGICDAVAPPIRQMSETHQIACHIEKDRLRSELPVYASVTGEEG
;
A
#
# COMPACT_ATOMS: atom_id res chain seq x y z
N MET A 1 -42.08 -28.29 -4.37
CA MET A 1 -43.02 -27.66 -5.32
C MET A 1 -42.25 -26.62 -6.10
N ASN A 2 -42.15 -26.81 -7.42
CA ASN A 2 -41.40 -25.97 -8.35
C ASN A 2 -41.99 -24.55 -8.38
N LEU A 3 -41.17 -23.54 -8.07
CA LEU A 3 -41.46 -22.15 -8.40
C LEU A 3 -40.47 -21.71 -9.47
N SER A 4 -41.04 -21.32 -10.61
CA SER A 4 -40.43 -21.03 -11.90
C SER A 4 -39.62 -19.73 -11.91
N VAL A 5 -38.50 -19.78 -12.65
CA VAL A 5 -37.48 -18.74 -12.86
C VAL A 5 -37.95 -17.67 -13.87
N SER A 6 -39.17 -17.14 -13.75
CA SER A 6 -39.76 -16.36 -14.84
C SER A 6 -40.62 -15.19 -14.38
N ASN A 7 -40.04 -14.21 -13.65
CA ASN A 7 -40.59 -12.84 -13.53
C ASN A 7 -39.62 -11.82 -12.89
N LEU A 8 -38.34 -11.83 -13.28
CA LEU A 8 -37.40 -10.74 -12.95
C LEU A 8 -36.70 -10.29 -14.24
N GLN A 9 -37.45 -9.64 -15.13
CA GLN A 9 -36.86 -8.85 -16.20
C GLN A 9 -36.21 -7.63 -15.55
N GLY A 10 -34.87 -7.63 -15.54
CA GLY A 10 -34.09 -6.44 -15.25
C GLY A 10 -34.51 -5.33 -16.20
N ALA A 11 -34.72 -4.13 -15.64
CA ALA A 11 -34.80 -2.92 -16.45
C ALA A 11 -33.51 -2.85 -17.29
N ALA A 12 -33.69 -2.79 -18.61
CA ALA A 12 -32.60 -2.61 -19.54
C ALA A 12 -31.79 -1.35 -19.15
N MET A 13 -30.46 -1.43 -19.33
CA MET A 13 -29.54 -0.31 -19.12
C MET A 13 -30.07 0.95 -19.83
N PRO A 14 -30.26 2.09 -19.13
CA PRO A 14 -30.20 3.35 -19.82
C PRO A 14 -28.75 3.56 -20.27
N ASP A 15 -28.61 4.03 -21.50
CA ASP A 15 -27.36 4.35 -22.16
C ASP A 15 -26.48 5.23 -21.23
N ALA A 16 -25.19 4.90 -21.10
CA ALA A 16 -24.25 5.53 -20.15
C ALA A 16 -23.87 6.98 -20.51
N SER A 17 -24.61 7.60 -21.41
CA SER A 17 -24.46 8.96 -21.93
C SER A 17 -25.47 9.96 -21.34
N ASN A 18 -26.40 9.51 -20.48
CA ASN A 18 -27.45 10.39 -19.98
C ASN A 18 -27.03 11.17 -18.72
N THR A 19 -26.61 12.43 -18.93
CA THR A 19 -26.23 13.40 -17.88
C THR A 19 -27.38 13.84 -16.95
N ASP A 20 -28.62 13.41 -17.20
CA ASP A 20 -29.84 13.88 -16.51
C ASP A 20 -30.35 12.98 -15.36
N LEU A 21 -29.61 11.92 -14.96
CA LEU A 21 -30.00 11.12 -13.79
C LEU A 21 -29.62 11.82 -12.48
N ALA A 22 -30.59 11.95 -11.57
CA ALA A 22 -30.35 12.48 -10.23
C ALA A 22 -29.25 11.69 -9.50
N PRO A 23 -28.36 12.37 -8.75
CA PRO A 23 -27.26 11.70 -8.05
C PRO A 23 -27.79 10.74 -6.98
N LEU A 24 -27.16 9.57 -6.87
CA LEU A 24 -27.47 8.60 -5.81
C LEU A 24 -26.98 9.10 -4.46
N LEU A 25 -25.80 9.72 -4.43
CA LEU A 25 -25.25 10.40 -3.26
C LEU A 25 -24.92 11.84 -3.66
N ASP A 26 -25.41 12.82 -2.90
CA ASP A 26 -25.13 14.24 -3.11
C ASP A 26 -24.68 14.85 -1.79
N ILE A 27 -23.43 15.33 -1.76
CA ILE A 27 -22.82 15.97 -0.59
C ILE A 27 -22.60 17.44 -0.95
N ARG A 28 -23.12 18.35 -0.11
CA ARG A 28 -23.03 19.79 -0.33
C ARG A 28 -22.58 20.52 0.92
N ASP A 29 -21.55 21.35 0.77
CA ASP A 29 -20.97 22.22 1.78
C ASP A 29 -20.72 21.51 3.12
N LEU A 30 -20.30 20.24 3.05
CA LEU A 30 -20.16 19.38 4.22
C LEU A 30 -19.07 19.92 5.14
N ARG A 31 -19.45 20.18 6.39
CA ARG A 31 -18.56 20.65 7.44
C ARG A 31 -18.58 19.68 8.62
N ILE A 32 -17.44 19.08 8.92
CA ILE A 32 -17.25 18.11 10.02
C ILE A 32 -16.28 18.69 11.05
N GLU A 33 -16.73 18.73 12.30
CA GLU A 33 -15.96 19.18 13.46
C GLU A 33 -15.81 18.05 14.48
N PHE A 34 -14.67 17.99 15.16
CA PHE A 34 -14.48 17.20 16.37
C PHE A 34 -14.31 18.12 17.57
N ARG A 35 -15.24 18.03 18.52
CA ARG A 35 -15.25 18.85 19.74
C ARG A 35 -14.52 18.10 20.86
N GLY A 36 -13.26 18.47 21.08
CA GLY A 36 -12.47 18.01 22.21
C GLY A 36 -12.77 18.77 23.49
N LYS A 37 -12.15 18.37 24.61
CA LYS A 37 -12.28 19.06 25.91
C LYS A 37 -11.69 20.48 25.89
N SER A 38 -10.65 20.69 25.08
CA SER A 38 -9.84 21.92 25.09
C SER A 38 -9.91 22.69 23.77
N GLU A 39 -10.23 22.01 22.66
CA GLU A 39 -10.22 22.59 21.32
C GLU A 39 -11.25 21.91 20.42
N THR A 40 -11.74 22.67 19.43
CA THR A 40 -12.56 22.13 18.33
C THR A 40 -11.70 22.03 17.07
N VAL A 41 -11.63 20.84 16.50
CA VAL A 41 -10.85 20.56 15.29
C VAL A 41 -11.79 20.47 14.11
N VAL A 42 -11.64 21.35 13.12
CA VAL A 42 -12.43 21.30 11.88
C VAL A 42 -11.78 20.31 10.91
N ALA A 43 -12.21 19.05 10.90
CA ALA A 43 -11.61 18.03 10.04
C ALA A 43 -11.91 18.27 8.55
N VAL A 44 -13.16 18.57 8.22
CA VAL A 44 -13.62 18.88 6.86
C VAL A 44 -14.31 20.24 6.91
N PRO A 45 -13.74 21.31 6.35
CA PRO A 45 -14.32 22.64 6.43
C PRO A 45 -15.42 22.89 5.38
N ASN A 46 -15.20 22.45 4.14
CA ASN A 46 -16.18 22.48 3.06
C ASN A 46 -15.84 21.40 2.03
N LEU A 47 -16.72 20.41 1.89
CA LEU A 47 -16.62 19.38 0.87
C LEU A 47 -17.95 19.25 0.13
N SER A 48 -17.89 19.27 -1.21
CA SER A 48 -19.04 19.02 -2.07
C SER A 48 -18.62 18.08 -3.21
N PHE A 49 -19.42 17.05 -3.47
CA PHE A 49 -19.31 16.14 -4.62
C PHE A 49 -20.55 15.26 -4.71
N SER A 50 -20.73 14.59 -5.85
CA SER A 50 -21.87 13.69 -6.07
C SER A 50 -21.44 12.39 -6.75
N VAL A 51 -22.10 11.29 -6.38
CA VAL A 51 -21.95 9.97 -7.00
C VAL A 51 -23.24 9.60 -7.72
N ARG A 52 -23.15 9.29 -9.00
CA ARG A 52 -24.26 8.87 -9.87
C ARG A 52 -24.59 7.39 -9.68
N PRO A 53 -25.83 6.96 -9.98
CA PRO A 53 -26.18 5.54 -9.97
C PRO A 53 -25.26 4.72 -10.90
N GLY A 54 -24.70 3.63 -10.38
CA GLY A 54 -23.79 2.74 -11.10
C GLY A 54 -22.36 3.26 -11.28
N GLU A 55 -22.07 4.50 -10.91
CA GLU A 55 -20.75 5.14 -11.03
C GLU A 55 -19.77 4.59 -9.99
N SER A 56 -18.49 4.50 -10.37
CA SER A 56 -17.36 4.30 -9.45
C SER A 56 -16.63 5.63 -9.28
N TYR A 57 -16.78 6.26 -8.12
CA TYR A 57 -16.18 7.54 -7.80
C TYR A 57 -15.00 7.35 -6.83
N GLY A 58 -13.82 7.82 -7.23
CA GLY A 58 -12.61 7.79 -6.41
C GLY A 58 -12.48 9.05 -5.55
N LEU A 59 -12.16 8.90 -4.26
CA LEU A 59 -11.78 10.02 -3.39
C LEU A 59 -10.35 9.81 -2.87
N VAL A 60 -9.42 10.66 -3.31
CA VAL A 60 -7.98 10.48 -3.09
C VAL A 60 -7.37 11.69 -2.41
N GLY A 61 -6.31 11.48 -1.65
CA GLY A 61 -5.55 12.53 -0.97
C GLY A 61 -4.62 11.91 0.06
N GLU A 62 -3.70 12.69 0.61
CA GLU A 62 -2.83 12.24 1.71
C GLU A 62 -3.63 11.89 2.98
N SER A 63 -3.03 11.13 3.89
CA SER A 63 -3.61 10.71 5.16
C SER A 63 -3.93 11.91 6.03
N GLY A 64 -5.04 11.83 6.75
CA GLY A 64 -5.55 12.92 7.58
C GLY A 64 -6.25 14.04 6.80
N CYS A 65 -6.42 13.95 5.47
CA CYS A 65 -7.16 14.97 4.73
C CYS A 65 -8.69 14.90 4.89
N GLY A 66 -9.25 13.85 5.51
CA GLY A 66 -10.69 13.75 5.83
C GLY A 66 -11.50 12.72 5.02
N LYS A 67 -10.87 11.86 4.20
CA LYS A 67 -11.54 10.86 3.35
C LYS A 67 -12.40 9.86 4.16
N SER A 68 -11.77 9.12 5.07
CA SER A 68 -12.45 8.16 5.95
C SER A 68 -13.46 8.83 6.87
N THR A 69 -13.15 10.06 7.34
CA THR A 69 -14.09 10.89 8.09
C THR A 69 -15.35 11.22 7.29
N THR A 70 -15.22 11.46 5.98
CA THR A 70 -16.34 11.68 5.08
C THR A 70 -17.18 10.41 4.91
N ALA A 71 -16.56 9.24 4.71
CA ALA A 71 -17.28 7.95 4.68
C ALA A 71 -18.04 7.67 5.99
N MET A 72 -17.39 7.92 7.13
CA MET A 72 -18.00 7.83 8.45
C MET A 72 -19.18 8.79 8.63
N ALA A 73 -19.09 10.02 8.09
CA ALA A 73 -20.20 10.97 8.10
C ALA A 73 -21.39 10.52 7.24
N ILE A 74 -21.15 9.94 6.06
CA ILE A 74 -22.19 9.33 5.22
C ILE A 74 -22.91 8.22 5.99
N MET A 75 -22.14 7.38 6.69
CA MET A 75 -22.70 6.35 7.54
C MET A 75 -23.35 6.90 8.81
N GLY A 76 -23.22 8.19 9.14
CA GLY A 76 -23.73 8.78 10.39
C GLY A 76 -23.02 8.27 11.64
N TYR A 77 -21.73 7.94 11.55
CA TYR A 77 -20.92 7.37 12.62
C TYR A 77 -19.64 8.20 12.84
N LEU A 78 -19.72 9.27 13.64
CA LEU A 78 -18.58 10.16 13.93
C LEU A 78 -18.08 10.06 15.39
N GLY A 79 -18.52 9.04 16.12
CA GLY A 79 -18.28 8.89 17.55
C GLY A 79 -18.97 9.98 18.38
N ASN A 80 -18.54 10.16 19.63
CA ASN A 80 -19.18 11.09 20.57
C ASN A 80 -18.71 12.54 20.42
N THR A 81 -17.54 12.76 19.82
CA THR A 81 -16.93 14.09 19.68
C THR A 81 -17.13 14.69 18.30
N GLY A 82 -17.37 13.87 17.28
CA GLY A 82 -17.56 14.31 15.91
C GLY A 82 -18.99 14.74 15.63
N VAL A 83 -19.15 15.85 14.90
CA VAL A 83 -20.45 16.40 14.52
C VAL A 83 -20.39 16.96 13.11
N ILE A 84 -21.47 16.77 12.36
CA ILE A 84 -21.71 17.49 11.11
C ILE A 84 -22.22 18.88 11.50
N ALA A 85 -21.33 19.87 11.47
CA ALA A 85 -21.59 21.23 11.93
C ALA A 85 -22.29 22.09 10.86
N GLY A 86 -22.33 21.63 9.61
CA GLY A 86 -22.99 22.29 8.49
C GLY A 86 -22.97 21.44 7.23
N GLY A 87 -23.77 21.84 6.24
CA GLY A 87 -23.92 21.14 4.97
C GLY A 87 -25.02 20.07 4.97
N SER A 88 -25.05 19.27 3.91
CA SER A 88 -26.09 18.27 3.61
C SER A 88 -25.46 17.01 3.04
N ILE A 89 -26.02 15.86 3.39
CA ILE A 89 -25.68 14.55 2.81
C ILE A 89 -26.99 13.90 2.40
N ARG A 90 -27.27 13.86 1.10
CA ARG A 90 -28.48 13.24 0.56
C ARG A 90 -28.16 11.92 -0.11
N PHE A 91 -28.93 10.90 0.22
CA PHE A 91 -28.89 9.61 -0.43
C PHE A 91 -30.24 9.31 -1.06
N ASP A 92 -30.28 9.07 -2.38
CA ASP A 92 -31.51 8.80 -3.12
C ASP A 92 -32.55 9.92 -2.91
N GLY A 93 -32.08 11.17 -2.87
CA GLY A 93 -32.86 12.38 -2.57
C GLY A 93 -33.21 12.61 -1.10
N ALA A 94 -33.01 11.64 -0.21
CA ALA A 94 -33.34 11.75 1.21
C ALA A 94 -32.17 12.28 2.06
N GLU A 95 -32.43 13.26 2.93
CA GLU A 95 -31.44 13.82 3.84
C GLU A 95 -31.03 12.83 4.94
N LEU A 96 -29.73 12.63 5.10
CA LEU A 96 -29.15 11.79 6.14
C LEU A 96 -28.72 12.60 7.38
N VAL A 97 -28.36 13.87 7.21
CA VAL A 97 -27.94 14.72 8.32
C VAL A 97 -29.12 14.96 9.26
N GLY A 98 -28.96 14.60 10.53
CA GLY A 98 -30.03 14.71 11.53
C GLY A 98 -31.12 13.64 11.41
N ALA A 99 -30.98 12.65 10.52
CA ALA A 99 -31.91 11.53 10.43
C ALA A 99 -31.96 10.74 11.74
N ARG A 100 -33.15 10.24 12.10
CA ARG A 100 -33.32 9.43 13.33
C ARG A 100 -32.61 8.10 13.15
N GLU A 101 -32.11 7.53 14.25
CA GLU A 101 -31.41 6.24 14.25
C GLU A 101 -32.24 5.11 13.60
N LYS A 102 -33.58 5.12 13.75
CA LYS A 102 -34.48 4.16 13.06
C LYS A 102 -34.40 4.27 11.53
N GLN A 103 -34.29 5.48 10.98
CA GLN A 103 -34.17 5.71 9.53
C GLN A 103 -32.79 5.27 9.05
N LEU A 104 -31.73 5.65 9.77
CA LEU A 104 -30.37 5.25 9.44
C LEU A 104 -30.19 3.72 9.46
N ARG A 105 -30.79 3.01 10.43
CA ARG A 105 -30.77 1.54 10.46
C ARG A 105 -31.45 0.86 9.28
N ALA A 106 -32.47 1.49 8.67
CA ALA A 106 -33.13 0.95 7.48
C ALA A 106 -32.26 1.10 6.22
N ILE A 107 -31.35 2.08 6.22
CA ILE A 107 -30.44 2.39 5.11
C ILE A 107 -29.13 1.61 5.25
N ARG A 108 -28.52 1.63 6.44
CA ARG A 108 -27.25 0.95 6.75
C ARG A 108 -27.40 -0.56 6.60
N GLY A 109 -26.42 -1.20 5.98
CA GLY A 109 -26.37 -2.65 5.79
C GLY A 109 -27.32 -3.18 4.70
N ARG A 110 -28.29 -2.37 4.24
CA ARG A 110 -29.24 -2.74 3.16
C ARG A 110 -29.07 -1.92 1.89
N ARG A 111 -29.05 -0.59 1.99
CA ARG A 111 -28.93 0.34 0.86
C ARG A 111 -27.52 0.93 0.74
N ILE A 112 -26.88 1.19 1.88
CA ILE A 112 -25.49 1.63 1.98
C ILE A 112 -24.71 0.63 2.84
N ALA A 113 -23.61 0.11 2.32
CA ALA A 113 -22.68 -0.73 3.07
C ALA A 113 -21.26 -0.14 3.02
N MET A 114 -20.42 -0.52 3.98
CA MET A 114 -19.05 -0.04 4.08
C MET A 114 -18.08 -1.21 4.31
N VAL A 115 -16.98 -1.20 3.58
CA VAL A 115 -15.80 -2.03 3.82
C VAL A 115 -14.74 -1.13 4.46
N TYR A 116 -14.35 -1.47 5.68
CA TYR A 116 -13.38 -0.71 6.47
C TYR A 116 -11.94 -1.08 6.10
N GLN A 117 -11.00 -0.20 6.45
CA GLN A 117 -9.57 -0.32 6.15
C GLN A 117 -8.92 -1.60 6.72
N ASP A 118 -9.31 -2.04 7.92
CA ASP A 118 -8.80 -3.27 8.54
C ASP A 118 -9.91 -4.34 8.62
N PRO A 119 -9.82 -5.45 7.87
CA PRO A 119 -10.83 -6.50 7.89
C PRO A 119 -10.99 -7.16 9.27
N MET A 120 -9.92 -7.24 10.07
CA MET A 120 -10.00 -7.82 11.41
C MET A 120 -10.79 -6.96 12.38
N SER A 121 -10.77 -5.64 12.18
CA SER A 121 -11.59 -4.71 12.97
C SER A 121 -13.09 -4.83 12.65
N ALA A 122 -13.43 -5.28 11.44
CA ALA A 122 -14.81 -5.47 11.00
C ALA A 122 -15.40 -6.82 11.42
N LEU A 123 -14.56 -7.83 11.64
CA LEU A 123 -14.98 -9.19 12.02
C LEU A 123 -14.92 -9.40 13.54
N ASN A 124 -15.92 -10.08 14.08
CA ASN A 124 -15.90 -10.53 15.47
C ASN A 124 -15.07 -11.82 15.60
N PRO A 125 -13.92 -11.79 16.32
CA PRO A 125 -12.95 -12.89 16.34
C PRO A 125 -13.46 -14.15 17.06
N VAL A 126 -14.51 -14.02 17.88
CA VAL A 126 -15.09 -15.13 18.66
C VAL A 126 -16.37 -15.71 18.02
N LYS A 127 -16.77 -15.22 16.85
CA LYS A 127 -17.91 -15.75 16.09
C LYS A 127 -17.43 -16.45 14.82
N THR A 128 -18.18 -17.46 14.36
CA THR A 128 -17.90 -18.11 13.08
C THR A 128 -18.26 -17.20 11.91
N ILE A 129 -17.61 -17.38 10.76
CA ILE A 129 -17.89 -16.60 9.55
C ILE A 129 -19.35 -16.71 9.14
N GLY A 130 -19.91 -17.93 9.13
CA GLY A 130 -21.30 -18.14 8.74
C GLY A 130 -22.29 -17.45 9.66
N SER A 131 -22.03 -17.42 10.97
CA SER A 131 -22.90 -16.72 11.92
C SER A 131 -22.95 -15.21 11.69
N GLN A 132 -21.82 -14.62 11.26
CA GLN A 132 -21.71 -13.18 10.99
C GLN A 132 -22.32 -12.82 9.65
N LEU A 133 -22.06 -13.61 8.60
CA LEU A 133 -22.66 -13.41 7.29
C LEU A 133 -24.18 -13.57 7.33
N ALA A 134 -24.70 -14.60 8.01
CA ALA A 134 -26.13 -14.82 8.11
C ALA A 134 -26.88 -13.68 8.84
N GLU A 135 -26.20 -12.88 9.68
CA GLU A 135 -26.81 -11.75 10.37
C GLU A 135 -27.38 -10.71 9.39
N VAL A 136 -26.73 -10.51 8.24
CA VAL A 136 -27.14 -9.50 7.25
C VAL A 136 -28.51 -9.83 6.62
N PRO A 137 -28.73 -11.02 6.01
CA PRO A 137 -30.07 -11.39 5.50
C PRO A 137 -31.14 -11.47 6.59
N LEU A 138 -30.79 -11.97 7.78
CA LEU A 138 -31.73 -12.07 8.91
C LEU A 138 -32.28 -10.70 9.31
N LEU A 139 -31.40 -9.69 9.44
CA LEU A 139 -31.79 -8.37 9.91
C LEU A 139 -32.37 -7.47 8.82
N HIS A 140 -31.86 -7.57 7.59
CA HIS A 140 -32.16 -6.60 6.53
C HIS A 140 -33.12 -7.10 5.46
N LEU A 141 -33.21 -8.42 5.27
CA LEU A 141 -34.03 -9.06 4.23
C LEU A 141 -35.20 -9.88 4.79
N GLY A 142 -35.24 -10.11 6.11
CA GLY A 142 -36.30 -10.91 6.75
C GLY A 142 -36.21 -12.40 6.45
N SER A 143 -35.03 -12.87 6.01
CA SER A 143 -34.78 -14.28 5.70
C SER A 143 -34.88 -15.16 6.95
N THR A 144 -35.18 -16.44 6.76
CA THR A 144 -35.02 -17.44 7.82
C THR A 144 -33.54 -17.78 8.02
N LYS A 145 -33.20 -18.42 9.15
CA LYS A 145 -31.82 -18.82 9.43
C LYS A 145 -31.25 -19.78 8.38
N ALA A 146 -32.08 -20.66 7.82
CA ALA A 146 -31.65 -21.60 6.79
C ALA A 146 -31.32 -20.87 5.48
N GLU A 147 -32.23 -20.01 5.02
CA GLU A 147 -32.02 -19.16 3.83
C GLU A 147 -30.81 -18.23 3.99
N ALA A 148 -30.64 -17.63 5.18
CA ALA A 148 -29.51 -16.75 5.44
C ALA A 148 -28.16 -17.47 5.36
N MET A 149 -28.08 -18.72 5.81
CA MET A 149 -26.87 -19.54 5.70
C MET A 149 -26.60 -19.98 4.25
N GLU A 150 -27.65 -20.28 3.48
CA GLU A 150 -27.54 -20.60 2.06
C GLU A 150 -27.05 -19.38 1.26
N MET A 151 -27.61 -18.20 1.53
CA MET A 151 -27.13 -16.94 0.95
C MET A 151 -25.69 -16.64 1.34
N ALA A 152 -25.31 -16.90 2.59
CA ALA A 152 -23.93 -16.76 3.05
C ALA A 152 -22.98 -17.70 2.28
N ALA A 153 -23.37 -18.96 2.08
CA ALA A 153 -22.59 -19.92 1.29
C ALA A 153 -22.43 -19.45 -0.16
N ALA A 154 -23.53 -19.10 -0.82
CA ALA A 154 -23.51 -18.62 -2.20
C ALA A 154 -22.68 -17.35 -2.37
N MET A 155 -22.71 -16.43 -1.39
CA MET A 155 -21.89 -15.23 -1.42
C MET A 155 -20.41 -15.54 -1.22
N LEU A 156 -20.06 -16.53 -0.38
CA LEU A 156 -18.68 -16.99 -0.23
C LEU A 156 -18.14 -17.58 -1.55
N ASP A 157 -18.98 -18.30 -2.29
CA ASP A 157 -18.66 -18.79 -3.64
C ASP A 157 -18.48 -17.62 -4.63
N ASP A 158 -19.37 -16.63 -4.60
CA ASP A 158 -19.29 -15.42 -5.45
C ASP A 158 -17.98 -14.63 -5.20
N VAL A 159 -17.48 -14.59 -3.95
CA VAL A 159 -16.16 -14.01 -3.62
C VAL A 159 -14.98 -14.96 -3.81
N ARG A 160 -15.21 -16.12 -4.45
CA ARG A 160 -14.20 -17.12 -4.82
C ARG A 160 -13.42 -17.64 -3.60
N LEU A 161 -14.11 -17.88 -2.49
CA LEU A 161 -13.54 -18.59 -1.35
C LEU A 161 -13.80 -20.10 -1.53
N PRO A 162 -12.75 -20.95 -1.51
CA PRO A 162 -12.93 -22.39 -1.68
C PRO A 162 -13.67 -22.98 -0.49
N ASP A 163 -14.34 -24.11 -0.72
CA ASP A 163 -15.03 -24.90 0.32
C ASP A 163 -15.97 -24.04 1.18
N ALA A 164 -16.86 -23.26 0.57
CA ALA A 164 -17.74 -22.31 1.25
C ALA A 164 -18.45 -22.92 2.47
N GLY A 165 -18.88 -24.18 2.38
CA GLY A 165 -19.50 -24.92 3.49
C GLY A 165 -18.61 -25.06 4.74
N ASP A 166 -17.31 -25.32 4.55
CA ASP A 166 -16.35 -25.39 5.66
C ASP A 166 -15.89 -24.00 6.09
N MET A 167 -15.78 -23.05 5.16
CA MET A 167 -15.46 -21.65 5.45
C MET A 167 -16.45 -21.03 6.44
N LEU A 168 -17.75 -21.34 6.31
CA LEU A 168 -18.80 -20.87 7.24
C LEU A 168 -18.56 -21.30 8.70
N LYS A 169 -17.85 -22.41 8.92
CA LYS A 169 -17.57 -22.94 10.27
C LYS A 169 -16.29 -22.35 10.87
N ARG A 170 -15.44 -21.71 10.06
CA ARG A 170 -14.18 -21.13 10.50
C ARG A 170 -14.40 -19.83 11.29
N TYR A 171 -13.38 -19.44 12.03
CA TYR A 171 -13.28 -18.17 12.73
C TYR A 171 -12.34 -17.21 12.01
N PRO A 172 -12.46 -15.88 12.19
CA PRO A 172 -11.60 -14.91 11.51
C PRO A 172 -10.10 -15.17 11.66
N HIS A 173 -9.64 -15.54 12.86
CA HIS A 173 -8.22 -15.82 13.15
C HIS A 173 -7.67 -17.07 12.44
N GLN A 174 -8.53 -17.87 11.79
CA GLN A 174 -8.13 -19.05 11.01
C GLN A 174 -7.98 -18.73 9.52
N LEU A 175 -8.25 -17.48 9.12
CA LEU A 175 -8.21 -17.03 7.74
C LEU A 175 -6.98 -16.18 7.47
N SER A 176 -6.52 -16.19 6.22
CA SER A 176 -5.52 -15.22 5.74
C SER A 176 -6.13 -13.82 5.61
N GLY A 177 -5.31 -12.77 5.61
CA GLY A 177 -5.82 -11.39 5.44
C GLY A 177 -6.64 -11.20 4.16
N GLY A 178 -6.24 -11.81 3.05
CA GLY A 178 -7.01 -11.79 1.81
C GLY A 178 -8.35 -12.53 1.90
N GLN A 179 -8.40 -13.65 2.64
CA GLN A 179 -9.66 -14.35 2.90
C GLN A 179 -10.58 -13.51 3.79
N GLN A 180 -10.04 -12.90 4.85
CA GLN A 180 -10.80 -11.99 5.71
C GLN A 180 -11.37 -10.82 4.92
N GLN A 181 -10.58 -10.22 4.02
CA GLN A 181 -11.04 -9.13 3.16
C GLN A 181 -12.20 -9.57 2.27
N ARG A 182 -12.10 -10.73 1.62
CA ARG A 182 -13.18 -11.29 0.80
C ARG A 182 -14.44 -11.58 1.61
N VAL A 183 -14.30 -12.07 2.84
CA VAL A 183 -15.43 -12.26 3.77
C VAL A 183 -16.10 -10.92 4.11
N VAL A 184 -15.33 -9.86 4.38
CA VAL A 184 -15.88 -8.53 4.67
C VAL A 184 -16.59 -7.94 3.44
N ILE A 185 -16.04 -8.13 2.24
CA ILE A 185 -16.69 -7.75 0.97
C ILE A 185 -17.99 -8.53 0.76
N ALA A 186 -17.97 -9.85 0.99
CA ALA A 186 -19.16 -10.69 0.95
C ALA A 186 -20.23 -10.18 1.91
N MET A 187 -19.84 -9.89 3.16
CA MET A 187 -20.73 -9.34 4.19
C MET A 187 -21.41 -8.04 3.73
N ALA A 188 -20.64 -7.12 3.13
CA ALA A 188 -21.15 -5.84 2.65
C ALA A 188 -22.11 -5.99 1.45
N LEU A 189 -21.94 -7.02 0.62
CA LEU A 189 -22.71 -7.23 -0.61
C LEU A 189 -23.91 -8.17 -0.45
N LEU A 190 -24.05 -8.87 0.68
CA LEU A 190 -25.16 -9.81 0.95
C LEU A 190 -26.53 -9.20 0.74
N ALA A 191 -26.74 -7.96 1.18
CA ALA A 191 -28.00 -7.24 1.00
C ALA A 191 -28.11 -6.49 -0.34
N ARG A 192 -27.10 -6.61 -1.22
CA ARG A 192 -27.01 -5.95 -2.53
C ARG A 192 -27.24 -4.43 -2.42
N PRO A 193 -26.35 -3.71 -1.72
CA PRO A 193 -26.51 -2.28 -1.51
C PRO A 193 -26.44 -1.51 -2.83
N SER A 194 -27.09 -0.35 -2.87
CA SER A 194 -27.01 0.56 -4.03
C SER A 194 -25.73 1.39 -4.02
N LEU A 195 -25.16 1.61 -2.84
CA LEU A 195 -23.89 2.30 -2.64
C LEU A 195 -22.99 1.48 -1.72
N LEU A 196 -21.77 1.21 -2.19
CA LEU A 196 -20.71 0.58 -1.41
C LEU A 196 -19.59 1.59 -1.16
N LEU A 197 -19.32 1.85 0.12
CA LEU A 197 -18.19 2.67 0.56
C LEU A 197 -16.98 1.75 0.78
N LEU A 198 -15.89 2.01 0.09
CA LEU A 198 -14.66 1.22 0.19
C LEU A 198 -13.56 2.11 0.76
N ASP A 199 -13.21 1.92 2.03
CA ASP A 199 -12.17 2.71 2.70
C ASP A 199 -10.85 1.93 2.73
N GLU A 200 -9.97 2.23 1.79
CA GLU A 200 -8.68 1.56 1.55
C GLU A 200 -8.76 0.02 1.60
N PRO A 201 -9.62 -0.61 0.77
CA PRO A 201 -10.03 -2.01 0.90
C PRO A 201 -8.93 -3.03 0.57
N THR A 202 -7.72 -2.60 0.23
CA THR A 202 -6.61 -3.49 -0.14
C THR A 202 -5.37 -3.27 0.71
N THR A 203 -5.46 -2.42 1.73
CA THR A 203 -4.34 -2.11 2.63
C THR A 203 -3.78 -3.37 3.28
N GLY A 204 -2.47 -3.56 3.20
CA GLY A 204 -1.77 -4.70 3.82
C GLY A 204 -1.94 -6.04 3.10
N LEU A 205 -2.54 -6.04 1.89
CA LEU A 205 -2.57 -7.22 1.02
C LEU A 205 -1.39 -7.23 0.06
N ASP A 206 -0.92 -8.42 -0.31
CA ASP A 206 0.07 -8.56 -1.38
C ASP A 206 -0.48 -8.10 -2.72
N VAL A 207 0.39 -7.60 -3.61
CA VAL A 207 0.01 -7.04 -4.93
C VAL A 207 -0.87 -8.00 -5.76
N THR A 208 -0.60 -9.31 -5.70
CA THR A 208 -1.41 -10.32 -6.40
C THR A 208 -2.79 -10.54 -5.78
N VAL A 209 -2.88 -10.47 -4.45
CA VAL A 209 -4.13 -10.60 -3.71
C VAL A 209 -4.96 -9.33 -3.83
N GLU A 210 -4.34 -8.16 -3.72
CA GLU A 210 -4.92 -6.85 -4.00
C GLU A 210 -5.57 -6.85 -5.39
N ALA A 211 -4.80 -7.21 -6.44
CA ALA A 211 -5.32 -7.25 -7.80
C ALA A 211 -6.55 -8.17 -7.93
N ALA A 212 -6.51 -9.35 -7.30
CA ALA A 212 -7.64 -10.28 -7.31
C ALA A 212 -8.88 -9.74 -6.57
N VAL A 213 -8.69 -9.04 -5.45
CA VAL A 213 -9.79 -8.41 -4.69
C VAL A 213 -10.44 -7.27 -5.50
N ILE A 214 -9.63 -6.49 -6.20
CA ILE A 214 -10.13 -5.40 -7.04
C ILE A 214 -10.90 -5.91 -8.25
N ASP A 215 -10.36 -6.92 -8.94
CA ASP A 215 -11.05 -7.59 -10.04
C ASP A 215 -12.41 -8.14 -9.58
N LEU A 216 -12.45 -8.71 -8.37
CA LEU A 216 -13.68 -9.18 -7.73
C LEU A 216 -14.66 -8.03 -7.47
N ILE A 217 -14.23 -6.92 -6.87
CA ILE A 217 -15.09 -5.75 -6.63
C ILE A 217 -15.68 -5.23 -7.94
N GLY A 218 -14.87 -5.14 -9.01
CA GLY A 218 -15.34 -4.71 -10.33
C GLY A 218 -16.32 -5.68 -10.99
N GLU A 219 -16.18 -6.98 -10.77
CA GLU A 219 -17.15 -8.00 -11.18
C GLU A 219 -18.47 -7.85 -10.42
N LEU A 220 -18.42 -7.75 -9.08
CA LEU A 220 -19.62 -7.66 -8.24
C LEU A 220 -20.36 -6.33 -8.43
N ARG A 221 -19.64 -5.22 -8.66
CA ARG A 221 -20.21 -3.92 -9.07
C ARG A 221 -21.11 -4.09 -10.29
N ARG A 222 -20.60 -4.74 -11.34
CA ARG A 222 -21.35 -4.98 -12.59
C ARG A 222 -22.52 -5.94 -12.38
N ARG A 223 -22.30 -7.03 -11.64
CA ARG A 223 -23.32 -8.06 -11.40
C ARG A 223 -24.52 -7.55 -10.58
N TYR A 224 -24.28 -6.68 -9.59
CA TYR A 224 -25.33 -6.18 -8.70
C TYR A 224 -25.74 -4.72 -8.98
N SER A 225 -25.16 -4.07 -9.99
CA SER A 225 -25.42 -2.65 -10.33
C SER A 225 -25.22 -1.71 -9.14
N THR A 226 -24.21 -2.00 -8.31
CA THR A 226 -23.87 -1.20 -7.13
C THR A 226 -22.96 -0.03 -7.54
N SER A 227 -23.20 1.16 -6.98
CA SER A 227 -22.31 2.33 -7.14
C SER A 227 -21.20 2.28 -6.09
N LEU A 228 -20.02 2.78 -6.41
CA LEU A 228 -18.86 2.72 -5.51
C LEU A 228 -18.41 4.14 -5.12
N LEU A 229 -18.15 4.35 -3.83
CA LEU A 229 -17.26 5.41 -3.36
C LEU A 229 -15.94 4.75 -2.92
N PHE A 230 -14.92 4.90 -3.74
CA PHE A 230 -13.61 4.27 -3.56
C PHE A 230 -12.63 5.25 -2.92
N ILE A 231 -12.30 5.04 -1.65
CA ILE A 231 -11.27 5.80 -0.94
C ILE A 231 -9.98 5.02 -1.00
N SER A 232 -8.93 5.63 -1.56
CA SER A 232 -7.59 5.03 -1.61
C SER A 232 -6.52 6.11 -1.66
N HIS A 233 -5.32 5.78 -1.18
CA HIS A 233 -4.11 6.53 -1.46
C HIS A 233 -3.32 5.97 -2.65
N ASN A 234 -3.69 4.79 -3.19
CA ASN A 234 -3.08 4.20 -4.38
C ASN A 234 -3.73 4.76 -5.64
N LEU A 235 -3.08 5.76 -6.25
CA LEU A 235 -3.55 6.42 -7.45
C LEU A 235 -3.57 5.51 -8.69
N GLY A 236 -2.69 4.51 -8.78
CA GLY A 236 -2.71 3.53 -9.87
C GLY A 236 -3.96 2.64 -9.83
N LEU A 237 -4.40 2.28 -8.62
CA LEU A 237 -5.66 1.56 -8.42
C LEU A 237 -6.88 2.41 -8.83
N ILE A 238 -6.90 3.68 -8.43
CA ILE A 238 -8.00 4.60 -8.76
C ILE A 238 -8.06 4.85 -10.27
N ALA A 239 -6.91 5.01 -10.92
CA ALA A 239 -6.80 5.21 -12.37
C ALA A 239 -7.49 4.10 -13.18
N GLU A 240 -7.49 2.88 -12.65
CA GLU A 240 -8.06 1.70 -13.33
C GLU A 240 -9.53 1.42 -12.96
N THR A 241 -9.93 1.76 -11.72
CA THR A 241 -11.20 1.27 -11.14
C THR A 241 -12.31 2.31 -11.08
N CYS A 242 -11.98 3.58 -11.20
CA CYS A 242 -12.91 4.69 -11.02
C CYS A 242 -13.20 5.39 -12.35
N ASP A 243 -14.46 5.79 -12.54
CA ASP A 243 -14.91 6.55 -13.72
C ASP A 243 -14.55 8.04 -13.55
N ARG A 244 -14.70 8.55 -12.32
CA ARG A 244 -14.34 9.91 -11.90
C ARG A 244 -13.56 9.88 -10.61
N VAL A 245 -12.74 10.90 -10.40
CA VAL A 245 -11.92 11.03 -9.19
C VAL A 245 -11.94 12.47 -8.66
N GLY A 246 -12.11 12.59 -7.35
CA GLY A 246 -11.91 13.82 -6.59
C GLY A 246 -10.63 13.74 -5.75
N ILE A 247 -9.79 14.76 -5.87
CA ILE A 247 -8.56 14.95 -5.11
C ILE A 247 -8.85 15.90 -3.95
N MET A 248 -8.63 15.42 -2.73
CA MET A 248 -8.89 16.11 -1.47
C MET A 248 -7.58 16.50 -0.78
N TYR A 249 -7.49 17.75 -0.33
CA TYR A 249 -6.36 18.26 0.43
C TYR A 249 -6.84 19.01 1.68
N SER A 250 -6.34 18.63 2.86
CA SER A 250 -6.65 19.29 4.16
C SER A 250 -8.15 19.56 4.42
N GLY A 251 -9.04 18.67 3.95
CA GLY A 251 -10.47 18.81 4.16
C GLY A 251 -11.27 19.34 2.96
N GLU A 252 -10.61 19.83 1.90
CA GLU A 252 -11.28 20.44 0.74
C GLU A 252 -11.05 19.66 -0.55
N MET A 253 -12.02 19.72 -1.45
CA MET A 253 -11.85 19.28 -2.83
C MET A 253 -10.97 20.28 -3.59
N VAL A 254 -9.84 19.83 -4.12
CA VAL A 254 -8.91 20.68 -4.88
C VAL A 254 -8.93 20.44 -6.38
N GLU A 255 -9.30 19.24 -6.81
CA GLU A 255 -9.45 18.91 -8.23
C GLU A 255 -10.40 17.73 -8.39
N GLU A 256 -11.29 17.77 -9.37
CA GLU A 256 -12.24 16.69 -9.64
C GLU A 256 -12.42 16.54 -11.15
N GLY A 257 -12.47 15.31 -11.66
CA GLY A 257 -12.79 15.11 -13.07
C GLY A 257 -12.87 13.64 -13.47
N LYS A 258 -13.07 13.40 -14.78
CA LYS A 258 -12.94 12.05 -15.35
C LYS A 258 -11.53 11.54 -15.08
N THR A 259 -11.44 10.30 -14.63
CA THR A 259 -10.17 9.68 -14.22
C THR A 259 -9.11 9.81 -15.31
N GLY A 260 -9.49 9.49 -16.57
CA GLY A 260 -8.58 9.58 -17.71
C GLY A 260 -7.98 10.97 -17.94
N ASP A 261 -8.82 12.00 -17.88
CA ASP A 261 -8.43 13.39 -18.15
C ASP A 261 -7.59 13.96 -17.01
N LEU A 262 -7.95 13.67 -15.76
CA LEU A 262 -7.25 14.18 -14.58
C LEU A 262 -5.83 13.62 -14.48
N PHE A 263 -5.63 12.32 -14.75
CA PHE A 263 -4.29 11.72 -14.72
C PHE A 263 -3.41 12.15 -15.90
N ARG A 264 -4.00 12.35 -17.09
CA ARG A 264 -3.27 12.83 -18.28
C ARG A 264 -2.91 14.32 -18.19
N ARG A 265 -3.82 15.15 -17.66
CA ARG A 265 -3.70 16.61 -17.63
C ARG A 265 -4.05 17.18 -16.25
N PRO A 266 -3.29 16.81 -15.19
CA PRO A 266 -3.53 17.33 -13.85
C PRO A 266 -3.30 18.85 -13.81
N ARG A 267 -4.28 19.59 -13.30
CA ARG A 267 -4.29 21.07 -13.30
C ARG A 267 -3.82 21.65 -11.97
N HIS A 268 -4.16 21.03 -10.85
CA HIS A 268 -3.78 21.54 -9.55
C HIS A 268 -2.32 21.16 -9.22
N PRO A 269 -1.49 22.09 -8.68
CA PRO A 269 -0.10 21.79 -8.32
C PRO A 269 0.04 20.60 -7.34
N TYR A 270 -0.93 20.44 -6.43
CA TYR A 270 -1.01 19.28 -5.54
C TYR A 270 -1.19 17.97 -6.30
N THR A 271 -2.16 17.90 -7.23
CA THR A 271 -2.43 16.71 -8.04
C THR A 271 -1.22 16.35 -8.90
N GLN A 272 -0.58 17.36 -9.50
CA GLN A 272 0.69 17.19 -10.22
C GLN A 272 1.75 16.56 -9.32
N GLY A 273 1.95 17.12 -8.13
CA GLY A 273 2.90 16.60 -7.14
C GLY A 273 2.57 15.18 -6.67
N LEU A 274 1.30 14.84 -6.48
CA LEU A 274 0.88 13.49 -6.11
C LEU A 274 1.23 12.48 -7.21
N ILE A 275 0.99 12.82 -8.48
CA ILE A 275 1.34 11.97 -9.62
C ILE A 275 2.85 11.85 -9.77
N ASP A 276 3.60 12.93 -9.54
CA ASP A 276 5.07 12.94 -9.62
C ASP A 276 5.76 12.15 -8.47
N CYS A 277 5.02 11.86 -7.40
CA CYS A 277 5.47 10.98 -6.31
C CYS A 277 5.33 9.48 -6.64
N ILE A 278 4.63 9.11 -7.71
CA ILE A 278 4.38 7.70 -8.05
C ILE A 278 5.56 7.17 -8.89
N PRO A 279 6.17 6.03 -8.50
CA PRO A 279 7.19 5.39 -9.31
C PRO A 279 6.61 4.96 -10.67
N ASN A 280 7.26 5.34 -11.77
CA ASN A 280 6.90 4.85 -13.09
C ASN A 280 7.72 3.59 -13.40
N ILE A 281 7.07 2.51 -13.84
CA ILE A 281 7.69 1.20 -14.12
C ILE A 281 8.64 1.27 -15.32
N GLY A 282 8.45 2.19 -16.26
CA GLY A 282 9.41 2.45 -17.34
C GLY A 282 10.68 3.17 -16.88
N SER A 283 10.69 3.74 -15.67
CA SER A 283 11.82 4.51 -15.13
C SER A 283 12.49 3.84 -13.92
N ASP A 284 13.71 4.25 -13.64
CA ASP A 284 14.53 3.86 -12.50
C ASP A 284 15.13 5.12 -11.85
N LYS A 285 15.91 4.96 -10.76
CA LYS A 285 16.64 6.07 -10.12
C LYS A 285 17.60 6.83 -11.04
N ARG A 286 17.99 6.27 -12.19
CA ARG A 286 18.95 6.87 -13.15
C ARG A 286 18.28 7.66 -14.26
N SER A 287 17.03 7.34 -14.58
CA SER A 287 16.25 7.99 -15.64
C SER A 287 15.29 9.05 -15.09
N ARG A 288 14.85 8.93 -13.83
CA ARG A 288 13.92 9.89 -13.21
C ARG A 288 14.16 9.99 -11.70
N ALA A 289 14.03 11.17 -11.11
CA ALA A 289 13.95 11.31 -9.66
C ALA A 289 12.49 11.28 -9.19
N LEU A 290 12.19 10.56 -8.10
CA LEU A 290 10.92 10.73 -7.38
C LEU A 290 10.85 12.13 -6.78
N ALA A 291 9.79 12.88 -7.11
CA ALA A 291 9.63 14.25 -6.66
C ALA A 291 8.64 14.32 -5.49
N ALA A 292 9.14 14.21 -4.27
CA ALA A 292 8.32 14.35 -3.08
C ALA A 292 7.71 15.76 -2.94
N ILE A 293 6.45 15.84 -2.52
CA ILE A 293 5.82 17.11 -2.17
C ILE A 293 6.48 17.66 -0.90
N PRO A 294 7.05 18.89 -0.92
CA PRO A 294 7.77 19.45 0.22
C PRO A 294 6.86 19.68 1.43
N GLY A 295 7.45 19.73 2.62
CA GLY A 295 6.74 20.03 3.86
C GLY A 295 5.85 18.89 4.37
N HIS A 296 4.87 19.24 5.20
CA HIS A 296 3.84 18.34 5.74
C HIS A 296 2.48 19.03 5.63
N ILE A 297 1.40 18.25 5.65
CA ILE A 297 0.05 18.80 5.69
C ILE A 297 -0.10 19.63 6.98
N PRO A 298 -0.50 20.91 6.89
CA PRO A 298 -0.77 21.73 8.08
C PRO A 298 -1.84 21.06 8.96
N LEU A 299 -1.70 21.18 10.27
CA LEU A 299 -2.78 20.78 11.17
C LEU A 299 -4.05 21.60 10.87
N PRO A 300 -5.25 21.09 11.15
CA PRO A 300 -6.49 21.82 10.90
C PRO A 300 -6.56 23.22 11.51
N GLN A 301 -5.86 23.46 12.63
CA GLN A 301 -5.74 24.75 13.32
C GLN A 301 -4.68 25.67 12.70
N GLU A 302 -3.75 25.11 11.92
CA GLU A 302 -2.62 25.80 11.29
C GLU A 302 -2.89 26.08 9.80
N ARG A 303 -4.14 25.94 9.35
CA ARG A 303 -4.50 26.19 7.95
C ARG A 303 -4.24 27.66 7.59
N PRO A 304 -3.59 27.93 6.45
CA PRO A 304 -3.43 29.29 5.96
C PRO A 304 -4.77 29.86 5.48
N GLU A 305 -4.87 31.18 5.38
CA GLU A 305 -5.96 31.81 4.63
C GLU A 305 -5.82 31.55 3.12
N GLY A 306 -6.97 31.45 2.44
CA GLY A 306 -7.01 31.12 1.01
C GLY A 306 -6.69 29.65 0.70
N CYS A 307 -5.68 29.40 -0.14
CA CYS A 307 -5.33 28.05 -0.57
C CYS A 307 -4.64 27.27 0.53
N PHE A 308 -5.25 26.18 1.03
CA PHE A 308 -4.64 25.34 2.06
C PHE A 308 -3.31 24.70 1.62
N PHE A 309 -3.11 24.51 0.31
CA PHE A 309 -1.85 23.99 -0.25
C PHE A 309 -0.75 25.06 -0.39
N ALA A 310 -1.04 26.35 -0.18
CA ALA A 310 -0.09 27.45 -0.34
C ALA A 310 1.29 27.22 0.31
N PRO A 311 1.42 26.71 1.56
CA PRO A 311 2.71 26.53 2.22
C PRO A 311 3.63 25.49 1.56
N ARG A 312 3.07 24.63 0.70
CA ARG A 312 3.77 23.55 0.00
C ARG A 312 3.79 23.76 -1.53
N CYS A 313 3.14 24.80 -2.02
CA CYS A 313 3.01 25.07 -3.44
C CYS A 313 4.26 25.77 -3.97
N ALA A 314 5.04 25.08 -4.81
CA ALA A 314 6.20 25.69 -5.48
C ALA A 314 5.83 26.88 -6.38
N GLY A 315 4.58 26.95 -6.83
CA GLY A 315 4.02 28.06 -7.60
C GLY A 315 3.22 29.06 -6.75
N PHE A 316 3.44 29.16 -5.43
CA PHE A 316 2.69 30.12 -4.63
C PHE A 316 2.86 31.57 -5.16
N THR A 317 1.78 32.35 -5.18
CA THR A 317 1.82 33.78 -5.53
C THR A 317 1.03 34.58 -4.50
N ALA A 318 1.76 35.40 -3.73
CA ALA A 318 1.18 36.25 -2.69
C ALA A 318 0.17 37.25 -3.26
N GLY A 319 -0.88 37.53 -2.51
CA GLY A 319 -1.99 38.38 -2.94
C GLY A 319 -2.90 37.76 -4.00
N LEU A 320 -2.69 36.51 -4.42
CA LEU A 320 -3.57 35.74 -5.31
C LEU A 320 -4.00 34.42 -4.66
N CYS A 321 -3.04 33.62 -4.20
CA CYS A 321 -3.29 32.29 -3.64
C CYS A 321 -3.75 32.30 -2.19
N ASP A 322 -3.51 33.38 -1.47
CA ASP A 322 -3.84 33.63 -0.06
C ASP A 322 -5.17 34.41 0.11
N ARG A 323 -5.88 34.68 -0.99
CA ARG A 323 -7.20 35.32 -0.94
C ARG A 323 -8.25 34.35 -0.39
N PRO A 324 -9.14 34.80 0.51
CA PRO A 324 -10.24 33.96 0.98
C PRO A 324 -11.23 33.66 -0.14
N GLY A 325 -11.95 32.55 -0.02
CA GLY A 325 -13.06 32.21 -0.93
C GLY A 325 -12.65 31.62 -2.28
N LEU A 326 -11.48 30.98 -2.38
CA LEU A 326 -11.10 30.24 -3.58
C LEU A 326 -12.12 29.13 -3.87
N ALA A 327 -12.83 29.22 -4.99
CA ALA A 327 -13.81 28.23 -5.42
C ALA A 327 -13.22 27.23 -6.42
N LEU A 328 -13.91 26.10 -6.60
CA LEU A 328 -13.69 25.22 -7.75
C LEU A 328 -14.09 25.97 -9.03
N THR A 329 -13.26 25.89 -10.06
CA THR A 329 -13.49 26.49 -11.38
C THR A 329 -13.39 25.42 -12.46
N GLU A 330 -14.14 25.57 -13.55
CA GLU A 330 -14.09 24.63 -14.67
C GLU A 330 -12.78 24.79 -15.46
N ALA A 331 -12.03 23.70 -15.58
CA ALA A 331 -10.78 23.59 -16.34
C ALA A 331 -10.89 22.71 -17.59
N GLY A 332 -12.13 22.41 -17.99
CA GLY A 332 -12.51 21.55 -19.11
C GLY A 332 -13.90 20.97 -18.89
N ALA A 333 -14.39 20.20 -19.86
CA ALA A 333 -15.66 19.48 -19.71
C ALA A 333 -15.55 18.49 -18.53
N ASP A 334 -16.44 18.63 -17.55
CA ASP A 334 -16.47 17.81 -16.32
C ASP A 334 -15.16 17.81 -15.51
N HIS A 335 -14.32 18.85 -15.61
CA HIS A 335 -13.05 18.96 -14.85
C HIS A 335 -13.06 20.24 -14.01
N LEU A 336 -13.07 20.10 -12.69
CA LEU A 336 -13.07 21.19 -11.72
C LEU A 336 -11.71 21.29 -11.03
N VAL A 337 -11.27 22.52 -10.75
CA VAL A 337 -10.00 22.78 -10.06
C VAL A 337 -10.08 24.00 -9.15
N ARG A 338 -9.53 23.89 -7.93
CA ARG A 338 -9.46 24.96 -6.92
C ARG A 338 -8.10 25.65 -6.93
N CYS A 339 -7.70 26.20 -8.08
CA CYS A 339 -6.44 26.92 -8.19
C CYS A 339 -6.56 28.08 -9.17
N VAL A 340 -6.51 29.32 -8.70
CA VAL A 340 -6.58 30.52 -9.57
C VAL A 340 -5.46 30.62 -10.61
N ARG A 341 -4.36 29.88 -10.42
CA ARG A 341 -3.22 29.87 -11.35
C ARG A 341 -3.33 28.81 -12.44
N TRP A 342 -4.30 27.88 -12.36
CA TRP A 342 -4.38 26.74 -13.27
C TRP A 342 -4.34 27.09 -14.76
N PRO A 343 -4.95 28.19 -15.27
CA PRO A 343 -4.97 28.46 -16.71
C PRO A 343 -3.58 28.74 -17.29
N ASN A 344 -2.67 29.26 -16.46
CA ASN A 344 -1.32 29.67 -16.84
C ASN A 344 -0.24 28.74 -16.25
N MET A 345 -0.65 27.60 -15.69
CA MET A 345 0.25 26.64 -15.07
C MET A 345 0.74 25.63 -16.12
N GLU A 346 2.04 25.63 -16.36
CA GLU A 346 2.71 24.53 -17.04
C GLU A 346 3.16 23.50 -16.01
N ARG A 347 2.94 22.21 -16.31
CA ARG A 347 3.48 21.13 -15.49
C ARG A 347 5.00 21.11 -15.69
N PRO A 348 5.82 21.22 -14.63
CA PRO A 348 7.25 21.04 -14.77
C PRO A 348 7.54 19.66 -15.35
N VAL A 349 8.27 19.59 -16.46
CA VAL A 349 8.76 18.31 -16.98
C VAL A 349 9.69 17.70 -15.91
N GLY A 350 9.49 16.41 -15.61
CA GLY A 350 10.09 15.73 -14.47
C GLY A 350 11.58 16.01 -14.32
N ARG A 351 12.04 16.18 -13.07
CA ARG A 351 13.47 16.42 -12.80
C ARG A 351 14.27 15.21 -13.24
N LEU A 352 15.23 15.45 -14.14
CA LEU A 352 16.32 14.51 -14.40
C LEU A 352 17.05 14.26 -13.07
N PRO A 353 17.37 13.00 -12.74
CA PRO A 353 18.11 12.69 -11.53
C PRO A 353 19.49 13.36 -11.58
N ALA A 354 19.99 13.80 -10.43
CA ALA A 354 21.38 14.21 -10.31
C ALA A 354 22.27 13.01 -10.65
N GLU A 355 23.31 13.20 -11.46
CA GLU A 355 24.21 12.11 -11.90
C GLU A 355 24.53 11.15 -10.75
N LEU A 356 24.05 9.92 -10.89
CA LEU A 356 24.41 8.82 -10.01
C LEU A 356 25.74 8.27 -10.51
N GLY A 357 26.84 8.67 -9.86
CA GLY A 357 28.14 8.08 -10.12
C GLY A 357 28.07 6.56 -9.92
N GLN A 358 28.65 5.79 -10.86
CA GLN A 358 28.81 4.35 -10.69
C GLN A 358 29.75 4.09 -9.52
N VAL A 359 29.19 3.81 -8.34
CA VAL A 359 29.95 3.27 -7.22
C VAL A 359 29.67 1.78 -7.21
N ALA A 360 30.46 1.02 -7.98
CA ALA A 360 30.49 -0.43 -7.90
C ALA A 360 31.73 -0.87 -7.11
N PRO A 361 31.70 -0.87 -5.77
CA PRO A 361 32.73 -1.54 -5.01
C PRO A 361 32.57 -3.05 -5.25
N LYS A 362 33.68 -3.71 -5.63
CA LYS A 362 33.71 -5.16 -5.89
C LYS A 362 33.58 -6.00 -4.62
N GLU A 363 33.66 -5.40 -3.44
CA GLU A 363 33.72 -6.09 -2.16
C GLU A 363 32.32 -6.38 -1.60
N GLU A 364 32.10 -7.63 -1.18
CA GLU A 364 30.85 -8.05 -0.54
C GLU A 364 30.77 -7.48 0.89
N ALA A 365 29.66 -6.81 1.21
CA ALA A 365 29.36 -6.37 2.57
C ALA A 365 28.83 -7.53 3.42
N ILE A 366 27.95 -8.35 2.84
CA ILE A 366 27.39 -9.54 3.48
C ILE A 366 27.13 -10.63 2.45
N THR A 367 27.46 -11.86 2.80
CA THR A 367 27.27 -13.05 1.95
C THR A 367 26.41 -14.05 2.71
N LEU A 368 25.29 -14.46 2.13
CA LEU A 368 24.41 -15.49 2.67
C LEU A 368 24.64 -16.78 1.85
N SER A 369 24.88 -17.89 2.55
CA SER A 369 25.11 -19.21 1.95
C SER A 369 24.27 -20.27 2.64
N ASP A 370 23.30 -20.80 1.90
CA ASP A 370 22.39 -21.89 2.25
C ASP A 370 21.64 -21.67 3.57
N VAL A 371 21.29 -20.41 3.86
CA VAL A 371 20.63 -20.02 5.10
C VAL A 371 19.24 -20.66 5.19
N THR A 372 19.04 -21.42 6.26
CA THR A 372 17.80 -22.15 6.50
C THR A 372 17.27 -21.83 7.89
N LYS A 373 15.96 -21.63 8.01
CA LYS A 373 15.27 -21.39 9.27
C LYS A 373 14.00 -22.24 9.37
N LEU A 374 13.97 -23.07 10.41
CA LEU A 374 12.86 -23.94 10.76
C LEU A 374 12.26 -23.48 12.10
N TYR A 375 10.93 -23.32 12.13
CA TYR A 375 10.19 -23.09 13.38
C TYR A 375 9.39 -24.33 13.74
N ARG A 376 9.48 -24.80 14.98
CA ARG A 376 8.64 -25.89 15.49
C ARG A 376 7.33 -25.31 16.01
N ILE A 377 6.20 -25.80 15.50
CA ILE A 377 4.85 -25.45 15.96
C ILE A 377 4.21 -26.71 16.55
N GLY A 378 3.97 -26.69 17.87
CA GLY A 378 3.50 -27.88 18.59
C GLY A 378 4.56 -28.99 18.68
N THR A 379 4.14 -30.23 18.84
CA THR A 379 5.04 -31.39 19.00
C THR A 379 5.67 -31.83 17.67
N ASP A 380 4.89 -31.84 16.58
CA ASP A 380 5.26 -32.56 15.34
C ASP A 380 5.31 -31.71 14.06
N LYS A 381 4.87 -30.45 14.07
CA LYS A 381 4.84 -29.62 12.85
C LYS A 381 6.04 -28.69 12.78
N THR A 382 6.67 -28.62 11.61
CA THR A 382 7.78 -27.69 11.34
C THR A 382 7.42 -26.77 10.19
N VAL A 383 7.51 -25.46 10.43
CA VAL A 383 7.37 -24.42 9.42
C VAL A 383 8.73 -24.12 8.82
N LYS A 384 8.86 -24.28 7.50
CA LYS A 384 10.07 -23.96 6.74
C LYS A 384 10.03 -22.50 6.29
N ALA A 385 10.48 -21.58 7.14
CA ALA A 385 10.42 -20.15 6.84
C ALA A 385 11.44 -19.73 5.76
N ASN A 386 12.65 -20.29 5.82
CA ASN A 386 13.70 -20.11 4.81
C ASN A 386 14.38 -21.45 4.55
N GLU A 387 14.68 -21.78 3.30
CA GLU A 387 15.35 -23.03 2.93
C GLU A 387 16.41 -22.77 1.86
N ALA A 388 17.67 -22.98 2.23
CA ALA A 388 18.84 -22.81 1.38
C ALA A 388 18.88 -21.46 0.63
N VAL A 389 18.70 -20.36 1.36
CA VAL A 389 18.74 -19.01 0.80
C VAL A 389 20.19 -18.56 0.63
N SER A 390 20.57 -18.23 -0.61
CA SER A 390 21.94 -17.87 -0.99
C SER A 390 21.97 -16.64 -1.89
N PHE A 391 22.58 -15.54 -1.43
CA PHE A 391 22.88 -14.35 -2.21
C PHE A 391 23.89 -13.44 -1.48
N GLY A 392 24.63 -12.64 -2.25
CA GLY A 392 25.52 -11.60 -1.73
C GLY A 392 24.95 -10.20 -1.92
N VAL A 393 25.37 -9.28 -1.04
CA VAL A 393 25.11 -7.83 -1.09
C VAL A 393 26.47 -7.12 -1.08
N ARG A 394 26.74 -6.27 -2.06
CA ARG A 394 27.98 -5.51 -2.18
C ARG A 394 27.93 -4.24 -1.33
N LYS A 395 29.09 -3.69 -0.99
CA LYS A 395 29.16 -2.40 -0.26
C LYS A 395 28.44 -1.31 -1.04
N ALA A 396 27.75 -0.40 -0.36
CA ALA A 396 27.00 0.69 -0.98
C ALA A 396 25.97 0.25 -2.05
N GLU A 397 25.58 -1.03 -2.11
CA GLU A 397 24.56 -1.54 -3.00
C GLU A 397 23.20 -1.57 -2.29
N ILE A 398 22.12 -1.33 -3.02
CA ILE A 398 20.76 -1.60 -2.56
C ILE A 398 20.27 -2.91 -3.18
N VAL A 399 20.17 -3.95 -2.36
CA VAL A 399 19.56 -5.23 -2.76
C VAL A 399 18.13 -5.27 -2.27
N ALA A 400 17.19 -5.38 -3.21
CA ALA A 400 15.78 -5.55 -2.91
C ALA A 400 15.41 -7.02 -2.71
N LEU A 401 14.68 -7.32 -1.64
CA LEU A 401 14.11 -8.63 -1.37
C LEU A 401 12.59 -8.56 -1.52
N VAL A 402 12.07 -9.27 -2.51
CA VAL A 402 10.66 -9.20 -2.94
C VAL A 402 10.00 -10.57 -2.88
N GLY A 403 8.69 -10.60 -2.65
CA GLY A 403 7.87 -11.81 -2.67
C GLY A 403 6.54 -11.58 -1.96
N GLU A 404 5.62 -12.52 -2.06
CA GLU A 404 4.34 -12.48 -1.33
C GLU A 404 4.56 -12.56 0.19
N SER A 405 3.56 -12.16 0.96
CA SER A 405 3.56 -12.21 2.41
C SER A 405 3.75 -13.65 2.89
N GLY A 406 4.51 -13.81 3.98
CA GLY A 406 4.85 -15.13 4.50
C GLY A 406 5.91 -15.91 3.69
N CYS A 407 6.51 -15.35 2.64
CA CYS A 407 7.57 -16.03 1.88
C CYS A 407 8.95 -16.06 2.58
N GLY A 408 9.08 -15.55 3.81
CA GLY A 408 10.30 -15.63 4.63
C GLY A 408 11.21 -14.39 4.62
N LYS A 409 10.79 -13.25 4.04
CA LYS A 409 11.61 -12.02 3.96
C LYS A 409 11.95 -11.44 5.33
N SER A 410 10.94 -11.15 6.15
CA SER A 410 11.12 -10.59 7.50
C SER A 410 11.82 -11.58 8.45
N THR A 411 11.64 -12.89 8.24
CA THR A 411 12.43 -13.91 8.95
C THR A 411 13.91 -13.77 8.63
N LEU A 412 14.27 -13.67 7.35
CA LEU A 412 15.64 -13.47 6.92
C LEU A 412 16.21 -12.15 7.46
N ALA A 413 15.42 -11.08 7.44
CA ALA A 413 15.77 -9.77 8.02
C ALA A 413 16.14 -9.89 9.50
N ARG A 414 15.34 -10.63 10.28
CA ARG A 414 15.57 -10.86 11.71
C ARG A 414 16.84 -11.69 11.96
N ILE A 415 17.15 -12.66 11.11
CA ILE A 415 18.40 -13.43 11.21
C ILE A 415 19.60 -12.53 10.91
N VAL A 416 19.55 -11.74 9.84
CA VAL A 416 20.62 -10.79 9.49
C VAL A 416 20.87 -9.78 10.62
N THR A 417 19.83 -9.28 11.29
CA THR A 417 19.97 -8.32 12.40
C THR A 417 20.25 -8.97 13.76
N GLY A 418 20.16 -10.30 13.87
CA GLY A 418 20.39 -11.06 15.10
C GLY A 418 19.19 -11.07 16.06
N LEU A 419 18.01 -10.65 15.61
CA LEU A 419 16.75 -10.83 16.35
C LEU A 419 16.27 -12.29 16.35
N ASP A 420 16.84 -13.11 15.46
CA ASP A 420 16.70 -14.56 15.44
C ASP A 420 18.02 -15.19 14.96
N SER A 421 18.17 -16.51 15.06
CA SER A 421 19.32 -17.26 14.54
C SER A 421 18.90 -18.22 13.43
N ALA A 422 19.79 -18.51 12.49
CA ALA A 422 19.59 -19.55 11.49
C ALA A 422 19.56 -20.94 12.16
N THR A 423 18.88 -21.89 11.52
CA THR A 423 18.95 -23.32 11.88
C THR A 423 20.16 -23.99 11.24
N SER A 424 20.52 -23.58 10.02
CA SER A 424 21.74 -23.99 9.32
C SER A 424 22.11 -22.97 8.24
N GLY A 425 23.29 -23.13 7.63
CA GLY A 425 23.87 -22.20 6.67
C GLY A 425 24.78 -21.17 7.35
N SER A 426 25.28 -20.22 6.57
CA SER A 426 26.17 -19.17 7.07
C SER A 426 25.84 -17.80 6.50
N ILE A 427 26.11 -16.77 7.31
CA ILE A 427 25.98 -15.36 6.93
C ILE A 427 27.30 -14.72 7.30
N ARG A 428 28.12 -14.37 6.30
CA ARG A 428 29.45 -13.79 6.54
C ARG A 428 29.42 -12.28 6.41
N MET A 429 29.94 -11.58 7.41
CA MET A 429 30.16 -10.14 7.39
C MET A 429 31.50 -9.83 8.06
N ALA A 430 32.35 -9.05 7.40
CA ALA A 430 33.70 -8.73 7.88
C ALA A 430 34.54 -9.99 8.28
N GLY A 431 34.33 -11.10 7.58
CA GLY A 431 35.02 -12.38 7.86
C GLY A 431 34.39 -13.24 8.96
N GLU A 432 33.40 -12.74 9.71
CA GLU A 432 32.73 -13.47 10.79
C GLU A 432 31.40 -14.09 10.33
N ASN A 433 31.09 -15.32 10.77
CA ASN A 433 29.78 -15.93 10.55
C ASN A 433 28.79 -15.49 11.64
N ILE A 434 27.76 -14.74 11.25
CA ILE A 434 26.76 -14.15 12.17
C ILE A 434 25.44 -14.91 12.19
N ALA A 435 25.30 -15.99 11.42
CA ALA A 435 24.06 -16.73 11.26
C ALA A 435 23.51 -17.30 12.58
N GLU A 436 24.39 -17.78 13.45
CA GLU A 436 24.02 -18.40 14.73
C GLU A 436 24.02 -17.38 15.90
N LEU A 437 24.63 -16.21 15.69
CA LEU A 437 24.81 -15.21 16.73
C LEU A 437 23.56 -14.33 16.86
N GLN A 438 22.84 -14.48 17.96
CA GLN A 438 21.78 -13.54 18.32
C GLN A 438 22.38 -12.21 18.77
N ALA A 439 21.60 -11.14 18.73
CA ALA A 439 22.04 -9.77 19.01
C ALA A 439 22.70 -9.62 20.39
N ARG A 440 22.33 -10.43 21.38
CA ARG A 440 22.95 -10.40 22.72
C ARG A 440 24.38 -10.96 22.74
N GLN A 441 24.73 -11.81 21.78
CA GLN A 441 26.03 -12.46 21.64
C GLN A 441 26.95 -11.70 20.68
N ARG A 442 26.40 -10.79 19.86
CA ARG A 442 27.18 -10.00 18.90
C ARG A 442 27.99 -8.91 19.59
N PRO A 443 29.24 -8.68 19.17
CA PRO A 443 30.05 -7.61 19.72
C PRO A 443 29.45 -6.24 19.38
N ARG A 444 29.77 -5.24 20.20
CA ARG A 444 29.14 -3.91 20.13
C ARG A 444 29.34 -3.22 18.77
N ASN A 445 30.51 -3.38 18.16
CA ASN A 445 30.84 -2.87 16.81
C ASN A 445 29.95 -3.50 15.71
N MET A 446 29.64 -4.78 15.82
CA MET A 446 28.76 -5.47 14.87
C MET A 446 27.31 -5.04 15.05
N LEU A 447 26.86 -4.90 16.30
CA LEU A 447 25.53 -4.34 16.59
C LEU A 447 25.40 -2.90 16.09
N GLN A 448 26.46 -2.11 16.16
CA GLN A 448 26.49 -0.76 15.60
C GLN A 448 26.40 -0.79 14.07
N SER A 449 27.14 -1.71 13.43
CA SER A 449 27.26 -1.82 11.99
C SER A 449 25.97 -2.27 11.29
N ILE A 450 25.15 -3.08 11.97
CA ILE A 450 23.90 -3.62 11.44
C ILE A 450 22.71 -2.97 12.17
N GLN A 451 21.93 -2.16 11.47
CA GLN A 451 20.73 -1.53 12.02
C GLN A 451 19.49 -1.88 11.20
N MET A 452 18.32 -1.82 11.85
CA MET A 452 17.04 -2.18 11.24
C MET A 452 16.05 -1.02 11.29
N ILE A 453 15.37 -0.80 10.17
CA ILE A 453 14.14 -0.02 10.08
C ILE A 453 13.01 -1.05 10.05
N PHE A 454 12.13 -1.02 11.06
CA PHE A 454 11.04 -1.98 11.21
C PHE A 454 9.83 -1.56 10.38
N GLN A 455 9.01 -2.54 9.97
CA GLN A 455 7.77 -2.35 9.23
C GLN A 455 6.79 -1.39 9.91
N ASN A 456 6.59 -1.52 11.24
CA ASN A 456 5.71 -0.62 11.98
C ASN A 456 6.52 0.36 12.86
N PRO A 457 6.47 1.67 12.60
CA PRO A 457 7.19 2.66 13.41
C PRO A 457 6.65 2.77 14.85
N ASP A 458 5.39 2.41 15.12
CA ASP A 458 4.85 2.41 16.48
C ASP A 458 5.46 1.31 17.34
N SER A 459 5.82 0.17 16.74
CA SER A 459 6.55 -0.89 17.46
C SER A 459 7.98 -0.48 17.86
N THR A 460 8.48 0.57 17.22
CA THR A 460 9.87 1.03 17.26
C THR A 460 10.07 2.15 18.29
N LEU A 461 9.04 2.97 18.48
CA LEU A 461 9.05 4.12 19.38
C LEU A 461 8.39 3.77 20.71
N ASN A 462 9.01 4.16 21.82
CA ASN A 462 8.41 3.98 23.13
C ASN A 462 7.37 5.10 23.37
N PRO A 463 6.08 4.78 23.60
CA PRO A 463 5.01 5.77 23.74
C PRO A 463 5.20 6.71 24.95
N SER A 464 5.98 6.28 25.95
CA SER A 464 6.24 7.05 27.18
C SER A 464 7.36 8.08 27.03
N HIS A 465 8.14 8.03 25.95
CA HIS A 465 9.31 8.89 25.75
C HIS A 465 9.18 9.77 24.49
N SER A 466 9.96 10.84 24.42
CA SER A 466 9.99 11.72 23.25
C SER A 466 10.69 11.10 22.05
N ALA A 467 10.46 11.65 20.86
CA ALA A 467 11.15 11.27 19.63
C ALA A 467 12.67 11.27 19.80
N ALA A 468 13.24 12.36 20.33
CA ALA A 468 14.67 12.51 20.54
C ALA A 468 15.24 11.51 21.55
N PHE A 469 14.46 11.05 22.54
CA PHE A 469 14.93 10.04 23.48
C PHE A 469 15.39 8.76 22.77
N SER A 470 14.63 8.30 21.77
CA SER A 470 14.97 7.09 21.01
C SER A 470 16.30 7.24 20.25
N ILE A 471 16.52 8.41 19.64
CA ILE A 471 17.73 8.76 18.90
C ILE A 471 18.93 8.88 19.86
N ARG A 472 18.78 9.68 20.94
CA ARG A 472 19.79 9.86 21.99
C ARG A 472 20.25 8.52 22.59
N ARG A 473 19.30 7.61 22.81
CA ARG A 473 19.60 6.28 23.36
C ARG A 473 20.52 5.48 22.42
N SER A 474 20.29 5.55 21.10
CA SER A 474 21.14 4.87 20.11
C SER A 474 22.57 5.45 20.11
N ILE A 475 22.69 6.78 20.04
CA ILE A 475 23.98 7.50 20.08
C ILE A 475 24.79 7.11 21.33
N LYS A 476 24.16 7.17 22.51
CA LYS A 476 24.79 6.79 23.79
C LYS A 476 25.18 5.32 23.84
N LYS A 477 24.29 4.43 23.37
CA LYS A 477 24.51 2.98 23.40
C LYS A 477 25.73 2.58 22.57
N PHE A 478 26.04 3.27 21.47
CA PHE A 478 27.20 2.95 20.63
C PHE A 478 28.40 3.89 20.84
N GLY A 479 28.25 4.97 21.60
CA GLY A 479 29.34 5.88 21.93
C GLY A 479 29.76 6.77 20.75
N ILE A 480 28.84 7.07 19.83
CA ILE A 480 29.11 7.84 18.60
C ILE A 480 29.53 9.28 18.92
N ARG A 481 28.87 9.89 19.91
CA ARG A 481 29.21 11.21 20.46
C ARG A 481 29.15 11.14 21.98
N ASN A 482 30.05 11.87 22.63
CA ASN A 482 30.15 11.95 24.08
C ASN A 482 29.81 13.37 24.57
N GLY A 483 29.16 13.47 25.72
CA GLY A 483 28.72 14.74 26.30
C GLY A 483 27.35 15.20 25.80
N LYS A 484 26.61 15.88 26.67
CA LYS A 484 25.21 16.28 26.40
C LYS A 484 25.10 17.17 25.16
N ALA A 485 25.96 18.18 25.02
CA ALA A 485 25.91 19.12 23.90
C ALA A 485 26.13 18.44 22.54
N ALA A 486 27.16 17.60 22.41
CA ALA A 486 27.45 16.89 21.17
C ALA A 486 26.37 15.85 20.79
N ILE A 487 25.70 15.26 21.79
CA ILE A 487 24.56 14.37 21.54
C ILE A 487 23.36 15.15 21.00
N GLU A 488 23.03 16.32 21.58
CA GLU A 488 21.93 17.15 21.09
C GLU A 488 22.20 17.71 19.69
N GLU A 489 23.45 18.09 19.42
CA GLU A 489 23.89 18.49 18.08
C GLU A 489 23.69 17.36 17.07
N ARG A 490 24.13 16.14 17.40
CA ARG A 490 23.91 14.97 16.54
C ARG A 490 22.44 14.63 16.35
N VAL A 491 21.60 14.80 17.37
CA VAL A 491 20.15 14.62 17.24
C VAL A 491 19.57 15.63 16.23
N ARG A 492 20.02 16.90 16.29
CA ARG A 492 19.58 17.94 15.35
C ARG A 492 19.99 17.60 13.91
N GLU A 493 21.26 17.23 13.71
CA GLU A 493 21.76 16.76 12.41
C GLU A 493 20.92 15.60 11.85
N LEU A 494 20.58 14.61 12.70
CA LEU A 494 19.79 13.46 12.28
C LEU A 494 18.35 13.84 11.95
N LEU A 495 17.75 14.77 12.69
CA LEU A 495 16.41 15.29 12.39
C LEU A 495 16.39 16.08 11.08
N GLU A 496 17.40 16.92 10.85
CA GLU A 496 17.58 17.67 9.60
C GLU A 496 17.82 16.72 8.41
N MET A 497 18.67 15.71 8.59
CA MET A 497 18.91 14.65 7.60
C MET A 497 17.60 14.00 7.18
N VAL A 498 16.72 13.64 8.13
CA VAL A 498 15.39 13.07 7.82
C VAL A 498 14.33 14.13 7.49
N ARG A 499 14.74 15.37 7.22
CA ARG A 499 13.88 16.50 6.82
C ARG A 499 12.74 16.75 7.82
N LEU A 500 13.05 16.72 9.12
CA LEU A 500 12.15 17.07 10.22
C LEU A 500 12.64 18.33 10.94
N SER A 501 11.68 19.16 11.35
CA SER A 501 11.99 20.33 12.19
C SER A 501 12.57 19.88 13.55
N PRO A 502 13.59 20.55 14.08
CA PRO A 502 14.11 20.31 15.42
C PRO A 502 13.04 20.36 16.53
N ALA A 503 11.95 21.12 16.32
CA ALA A 503 10.82 21.20 17.26
C ALA A 503 10.09 19.86 17.49
N VAL A 504 10.29 18.89 16.61
CA VAL A 504 9.72 17.54 16.72
C VAL A 504 10.42 16.72 17.82
N ALA A 505 11.65 17.08 18.20
CA ALA A 505 12.48 16.35 19.15
C ALA A 505 11.78 16.00 20.47
N ASP A 506 10.99 16.94 21.01
CA ASP A 506 10.36 16.82 22.32
C ASP A 506 8.93 16.26 22.28
N ARG A 507 8.37 16.04 21.07
CA ARG A 507 7.05 15.44 20.89
C ARG A 507 7.08 13.95 21.22
N LYS A 508 5.97 13.45 21.75
CA LYS A 508 5.73 12.01 21.99
C LYS A 508 5.15 11.32 20.75
N PRO A 509 5.27 9.99 20.60
CA PRO A 509 4.76 9.24 19.45
C PRO A 509 3.31 9.53 19.09
N ASN A 510 2.42 9.69 20.08
CA ASN A 510 1.01 10.00 19.84
C ASN A 510 0.74 11.41 19.28
N GLN A 511 1.73 12.31 19.32
CA GLN A 511 1.66 13.67 18.78
C GLN A 511 2.29 13.78 17.38
N LEU A 512 2.68 12.65 16.79
CA LEU A 512 3.38 12.58 15.50
C LEU A 512 2.50 11.91 14.46
N SER A 513 2.56 12.42 13.23
CA SER A 513 1.97 11.73 12.07
C SER A 513 2.72 10.42 11.76
N GLY A 514 2.09 9.48 11.05
CA GLY A 514 2.72 8.22 10.63
C GLY A 514 4.05 8.44 9.89
N GLY A 515 4.07 9.40 8.94
CA GLY A 515 5.29 9.77 8.23
C GLY A 515 6.40 10.36 9.12
N GLN A 516 6.04 11.16 10.12
CA GLN A 516 7.01 11.66 11.10
C GLN A 516 7.57 10.52 11.95
N LYS A 517 6.72 9.61 12.43
CA LYS A 517 7.16 8.43 13.19
C LYS A 517 8.13 7.58 12.37
N GLN A 518 7.86 7.38 11.09
CA GLN A 518 8.74 6.63 10.20
C GLN A 518 10.10 7.33 10.02
N ARG A 519 10.11 8.63 9.75
CA ARG A 519 11.36 9.41 9.64
C ARG A 519 12.18 9.39 10.93
N ILE A 520 11.53 9.41 12.10
CA ILE A 520 12.22 9.24 13.39
C ILE A 520 12.78 7.82 13.53
N ALA A 521 12.05 6.79 13.12
CA ALA A 521 12.55 5.41 13.11
C ALA A 521 13.80 5.26 12.22
N ILE A 522 13.82 5.93 11.06
CA ILE A 522 14.99 6.02 10.17
C ILE A 522 16.13 6.76 10.87
N ALA A 523 15.89 7.96 11.40
CA ALA A 523 16.90 8.73 12.12
C ALA A 523 17.53 7.93 13.27
N ARG A 524 16.72 7.16 14.01
CA ARG A 524 17.17 6.28 15.09
C ARG A 524 18.06 5.14 14.58
N ALA A 525 17.75 4.54 13.43
CA ALA A 525 18.58 3.50 12.83
C ALA A 525 19.94 4.08 12.38
N PHE A 526 19.94 5.26 11.76
CA PHE A 526 21.16 5.93 11.33
C PHE A 526 21.96 6.58 12.45
N ALA A 527 21.38 6.74 13.65
CA ALA A 527 22.05 7.30 14.82
C ALA A 527 23.27 6.49 15.30
N ALA A 528 23.41 5.25 14.84
CA ALA A 528 24.55 4.38 15.12
C ALA A 528 25.66 4.45 14.05
N ASP A 529 25.51 5.26 13.00
CA ASP A 529 26.37 5.27 11.80
C ASP A 529 26.62 3.87 11.21
N PRO A 530 25.55 3.15 10.80
CA PRO A 530 25.64 1.77 10.34
C PRO A 530 26.26 1.64 8.93
N SER A 531 26.95 0.53 8.71
CA SER A 531 27.45 0.13 7.38
C SER A 531 26.42 -0.69 6.59
N LEU A 532 25.50 -1.37 7.27
CA LEU A 532 24.39 -2.14 6.72
C LEU A 532 23.06 -1.75 7.38
N ILE A 533 22.11 -1.34 6.55
CA ILE A 533 20.71 -1.14 6.94
C ILE A 533 19.86 -2.28 6.40
N VAL A 534 19.06 -2.89 7.27
CA VAL A 534 17.95 -3.77 6.88
C VAL A 534 16.67 -2.97 6.99
N ALA A 535 16.08 -2.63 5.84
CA ALA A 535 14.84 -1.87 5.77
C ALA A 535 13.67 -2.82 5.49
N ASP A 536 12.93 -3.20 6.53
CA ASP A 536 11.80 -4.13 6.43
C ASP A 536 10.51 -3.34 6.16
N GLU A 537 10.12 -3.24 4.88
CA GLU A 537 8.98 -2.44 4.42
C GLU A 537 8.96 -1.00 4.96
N PRO A 538 10.00 -0.19 4.72
CA PRO A 538 10.17 1.10 5.35
C PRO A 538 9.16 2.17 4.91
N VAL A 539 8.29 1.86 3.96
CA VAL A 539 7.30 2.78 3.40
C VAL A 539 5.88 2.20 3.33
N SER A 540 5.67 0.98 3.83
CA SER A 540 4.33 0.39 3.78
C SER A 540 3.36 1.21 4.65
N ALA A 541 2.10 1.30 4.19
CA ALA A 541 1.04 2.09 4.84
C ALA A 541 1.31 3.60 4.98
N LEU A 542 2.18 4.17 4.13
CA LEU A 542 2.38 5.61 4.00
C LEU A 542 1.74 6.14 2.71
N ASP A 543 1.28 7.38 2.72
CA ASP A 543 0.82 8.03 1.50
C ASP A 543 1.96 8.22 0.49
N VAL A 544 1.61 8.28 -0.80
CA VAL A 544 2.57 8.40 -1.91
C VAL A 544 3.56 9.56 -1.75
N SER A 545 3.14 10.70 -1.19
CA SER A 545 4.03 11.85 -0.96
C SER A 545 5.08 11.56 0.12
N VAL A 546 4.68 10.89 1.20
CA VAL A 546 5.53 10.54 2.33
C VAL A 546 6.45 9.41 1.93
N GLN A 547 5.93 8.41 1.22
CA GLN A 547 6.72 7.34 0.60
C GLN A 547 7.82 7.92 -0.28
N ALA A 548 7.49 8.80 -1.25
CA ALA A 548 8.49 9.43 -2.11
C ALA A 548 9.55 10.21 -1.30
N ALA A 549 9.14 10.92 -0.25
CA ALA A 549 10.07 11.64 0.62
C ALA A 549 11.02 10.71 1.38
N VAL A 550 10.50 9.59 1.93
CA VAL A 550 11.29 8.59 2.64
C VAL A 550 12.24 7.86 1.70
N VAL A 551 11.79 7.53 0.49
CA VAL A 551 12.62 6.88 -0.53
C VAL A 551 13.75 7.78 -0.97
N THR A 552 13.43 9.05 -1.29
CA THR A 552 14.44 10.05 -1.65
C THR A 552 15.47 10.21 -0.54
N LEU A 553 15.01 10.26 0.71
CA LEU A 553 15.88 10.30 1.89
C LEU A 553 16.81 9.09 1.97
N LEU A 554 16.31 7.87 1.76
CA LEU A 554 17.12 6.65 1.80
C LEU A 554 18.17 6.62 0.67
N LEU A 555 17.81 7.10 -0.52
CA LEU A 555 18.73 7.24 -1.66
C LEU A 555 19.80 8.30 -1.40
N ASP A 556 19.43 9.46 -0.85
CA ASP A 556 20.36 10.53 -0.47
C ASP A 556 21.37 10.00 0.57
N ILE A 557 20.89 9.30 1.60
CA ILE A 557 21.76 8.73 2.64
C ILE A 557 22.68 7.65 2.05
N GLN A 558 22.18 6.77 1.20
CA GLN A 558 23.01 5.76 0.53
C GLN A 558 24.12 6.43 -0.30
N LYS A 559 23.81 7.52 -1.00
CA LYS A 559 24.76 8.29 -1.81
C LYS A 559 25.82 8.98 -0.95
N GLU A 560 25.42 9.67 0.12
CA GLU A 560 26.33 10.46 0.95
C GLU A 560 27.16 9.62 1.93
N LYS A 561 26.59 8.51 2.44
CA LYS A 561 27.21 7.68 3.49
C LYS A 561 27.77 6.36 2.96
N HIS A 562 27.56 6.05 1.68
CA HIS A 562 27.91 4.75 1.09
C HIS A 562 27.36 3.56 1.89
N THR A 563 26.19 3.75 2.50
CA THR A 563 25.56 2.72 3.34
C THR A 563 25.00 1.60 2.46
N THR A 564 25.27 0.35 2.85
CA THR A 564 24.71 -0.83 2.18
C THR A 564 23.28 -1.07 2.67
N MET A 565 22.36 -1.46 1.78
CA MET A 565 20.96 -1.63 2.14
C MET A 565 20.38 -2.96 1.64
N LEU A 566 19.79 -3.72 2.56
CA LEU A 566 18.85 -4.79 2.24
C LEU A 566 17.44 -4.20 2.36
N PHE A 567 16.79 -3.96 1.22
CA PHE A 567 15.50 -3.29 1.12
C PHE A 567 14.38 -4.30 0.88
N ILE A 568 13.49 -4.50 1.85
CA ILE A 568 12.37 -5.45 1.72
C ILE A 568 11.13 -4.66 1.35
N SER A 569 10.46 -5.06 0.27
CA SER A 569 9.21 -4.45 -0.19
C SER A 569 8.39 -5.47 -0.97
N HIS A 570 7.07 -5.30 -0.96
CA HIS A 570 6.16 -6.00 -1.86
C HIS A 570 5.78 -5.12 -3.08
N ASP A 571 6.05 -3.82 -3.06
CA ASP A 571 5.84 -2.90 -4.18
C ASP A 571 7.02 -2.97 -5.16
N LEU A 572 6.80 -3.64 -6.30
CA LEU A 572 7.79 -3.79 -7.35
C LEU A 572 8.04 -2.50 -8.15
N ALA A 573 7.08 -1.58 -8.25
CA ALA A 573 7.30 -0.29 -8.91
C ALA A 573 8.34 0.51 -8.13
N LEU A 574 8.22 0.50 -6.80
CA LEU A 574 9.23 1.09 -5.94
C LEU A 574 10.58 0.37 -6.00
N VAL A 575 10.58 -0.97 -6.02
CA VAL A 575 11.81 -1.76 -6.09
C VAL A 575 12.60 -1.43 -7.35
N ARG A 576 11.94 -1.33 -8.51
CA ARG A 576 12.59 -0.93 -9.77
C ARG A 576 13.24 0.45 -9.65
N HIS A 577 12.60 1.35 -8.93
CA HIS A 577 13.13 2.69 -8.75
C HIS A 577 14.36 2.72 -7.83
N VAL A 578 14.38 1.93 -6.76
CA VAL A 578 15.36 2.09 -5.67
C VAL A 578 16.55 1.12 -5.77
N ALA A 579 16.29 -0.12 -6.16
CA ALA A 579 17.26 -1.20 -6.06
C ALA A 579 18.34 -1.13 -7.15
N ASP A 580 19.48 -1.78 -6.90
CA ASP A 580 20.49 -2.11 -7.90
C ASP A 580 20.34 -3.59 -8.33
N LYS A 581 19.96 -4.44 -7.38
CA LYS A 581 19.76 -5.88 -7.56
C LYS A 581 18.47 -6.32 -6.88
N VAL A 582 17.77 -7.26 -7.49
CA VAL A 582 16.51 -7.82 -6.99
C VAL A 582 16.69 -9.30 -6.68
N VAL A 583 16.12 -9.74 -5.55
CA VAL A 583 16.02 -11.14 -5.14
C VAL A 583 14.54 -11.44 -4.88
N VAL A 584 13.96 -12.30 -5.71
CA VAL A 584 12.55 -12.70 -5.65
C VAL A 584 12.44 -14.03 -4.90
N MET A 585 11.70 -14.04 -3.80
CA MET A 585 11.47 -15.18 -2.93
C MET A 585 10.04 -15.70 -3.04
N TYR A 586 9.89 -17.02 -3.01
CA TYR A 586 8.59 -17.68 -2.88
C TYR A 586 8.69 -18.86 -1.91
N LEU A 587 7.80 -18.88 -0.91
CA LEU A 587 7.77 -19.90 0.14
C LEU A 587 9.16 -20.20 0.71
N GLY A 588 9.96 -19.21 1.10
CA GLY A 588 11.25 -19.44 1.75
C GLY A 588 12.42 -19.81 0.84
N LYS A 589 12.23 -19.85 -0.50
CA LYS A 589 13.30 -20.11 -1.48
C LYS A 589 13.44 -18.95 -2.46
N VAL A 590 14.67 -18.69 -2.91
CA VAL A 590 14.96 -17.73 -3.99
C VAL A 590 14.53 -18.35 -5.32
N MET A 591 13.62 -17.69 -6.03
CA MET A 591 13.11 -18.11 -7.33
C MET A 591 13.86 -17.44 -8.47
N GLU A 592 14.26 -16.19 -8.27
CA GLU A 592 14.98 -15.39 -9.27
C GLU A 592 15.83 -14.34 -8.56
N GLN A 593 17.01 -14.05 -9.10
CA GLN A 593 17.82 -12.92 -8.66
C GLN A 593 18.65 -12.37 -9.83
N GLY A 594 18.86 -11.06 -9.86
CA GLY A 594 19.60 -10.38 -10.92
C GLY A 594 19.64 -8.87 -10.72
N THR A 595 20.29 -8.14 -11.61
CA THR A 595 20.16 -6.68 -11.65
C THR A 595 18.71 -6.28 -11.92
N VAL A 596 18.34 -5.05 -11.56
CA VAL A 596 16.98 -4.54 -11.84
C VAL A 596 16.67 -4.61 -13.34
N GLU A 597 17.63 -4.24 -14.18
CA GLU A 597 17.46 -4.25 -15.64
C GLU A 597 17.23 -5.67 -16.18
N GLU A 598 17.90 -6.68 -15.63
CA GLU A 598 17.70 -8.09 -16.02
C GLU A 598 16.33 -8.63 -15.56
N VAL A 599 15.95 -8.37 -14.32
CA VAL A 599 14.69 -8.89 -13.74
C VAL A 599 13.46 -8.21 -14.32
N PHE A 600 13.56 -6.97 -14.80
CA PHE A 600 12.44 -6.30 -15.47
C PHE A 600 12.55 -6.27 -17.01
N GLY A 601 13.68 -6.71 -17.58
CA GLY A 601 14.01 -6.65 -19.00
C GLY A 601 13.53 -7.84 -19.85
N GLY A 602 12.89 -8.83 -19.24
CA GLY A 602 12.33 -10.02 -19.92
C GLY A 602 13.15 -11.29 -19.66
N GLY A 603 12.63 -12.44 -20.08
CA GLY A 603 13.27 -13.73 -19.75
C GLY A 603 13.16 -14.14 -18.28
N THR A 604 12.11 -13.70 -17.60
CA THR A 604 11.92 -13.81 -16.14
C THR A 604 11.27 -15.12 -15.71
N HIS A 605 11.38 -15.46 -14.43
CA HIS A 605 10.66 -16.59 -13.85
C HIS A 605 9.13 -16.35 -13.92
N PRO A 606 8.29 -17.38 -14.18
CA PRO A 606 6.83 -17.22 -14.28
C PRO A 606 6.17 -16.55 -13.06
N TYR A 607 6.71 -16.79 -11.87
CA TYR A 607 6.28 -16.08 -10.65
C TYR A 607 6.56 -14.58 -10.71
N THR A 608 7.78 -14.19 -11.09
CA THR A 608 8.20 -12.79 -11.22
C THR A 608 7.40 -12.08 -12.31
N GLU A 609 7.19 -12.75 -13.44
CA GLU A 609 6.32 -12.31 -14.54
C GLU A 609 4.91 -11.97 -14.02
N ALA A 610 4.32 -12.85 -13.21
CA ALA A 610 3.01 -12.63 -12.61
C ALA A 610 3.01 -11.45 -11.61
N LEU A 611 4.03 -11.34 -10.75
CA LEU A 611 4.17 -10.20 -9.83
C LEU A 611 4.28 -8.86 -10.58
N ILE A 612 5.10 -8.82 -11.64
CA ILE A 612 5.29 -7.62 -12.47
C ILE A 612 3.99 -7.26 -13.21
N SER A 613 3.28 -8.25 -13.74
CA SER A 613 1.98 -8.03 -14.42
C SER A 613 0.88 -7.50 -13.49
N ALA A 614 1.03 -7.67 -12.18
CA ALA A 614 0.06 -7.22 -11.18
C ALA A 614 0.29 -5.75 -10.74
N ILE A 615 1.42 -5.12 -11.11
CA ILE A 615 1.70 -3.73 -10.75
C ILE A 615 0.69 -2.79 -11.42
N ARG A 616 0.19 -1.81 -10.65
CA ARG A 616 -0.75 -0.78 -11.13
C ARG A 616 0.01 0.50 -11.48
N SER A 617 -0.13 1.00 -12.70
CA SER A 617 0.41 2.30 -13.12
C SER A 617 -0.72 3.30 -13.31
N PRO A 618 -0.59 4.55 -12.82
CA PRO A 618 -1.51 5.63 -13.15
C PRO A 618 -1.36 6.08 -14.63
N ASN A 619 -0.29 5.64 -15.30
CA ASN A 619 -0.09 5.93 -16.72
C ASN A 619 -0.97 5.01 -17.57
N LEU A 620 -2.01 5.58 -18.19
CA LEU A 620 -3.03 4.81 -18.92
C LEU A 620 -2.48 4.07 -20.14
N ASP A 621 -1.38 4.54 -20.70
CA ASP A 621 -0.73 3.90 -21.85
C ASP A 621 0.05 2.63 -21.45
N GLU A 622 0.36 2.49 -20.15
CA GLU A 622 0.93 1.27 -19.54
C GLU A 622 -0.16 0.31 -19.01
N ALA A 623 -1.42 0.75 -18.95
CA ALA A 623 -2.53 0.03 -18.30
C ALA A 623 -3.20 -1.05 -19.20
N THR A 624 -2.78 -1.19 -20.46
CA THR A 624 -3.48 -1.99 -21.48
C THR A 624 -2.97 -3.42 -21.69
N ARG A 625 -2.02 -3.94 -20.89
CA ARG A 625 -1.50 -5.31 -21.06
C ARG A 625 -2.27 -6.37 -20.26
N GLU A 626 -2.34 -7.58 -20.83
CA GLU A 626 -3.05 -8.74 -20.27
C GLU A 626 -2.38 -9.21 -18.97
N ARG A 627 -3.17 -9.31 -17.89
CA ARG A 627 -2.67 -9.64 -16.54
C ARG A 627 -2.65 -11.14 -16.31
N ILE A 628 -1.60 -11.59 -15.63
CA ILE A 628 -1.50 -12.99 -15.22
C ILE A 628 -2.22 -13.15 -13.89
N ARG A 629 -3.43 -13.72 -13.95
CA ARG A 629 -4.20 -14.06 -12.74
C ARG A 629 -3.68 -15.34 -12.14
N LEU A 630 -3.00 -15.23 -11.00
CA LEU A 630 -2.63 -16.41 -10.21
C LEU A 630 -3.87 -17.01 -9.55
N THR A 631 -4.26 -18.21 -9.99
CA THR A 631 -5.37 -18.98 -9.42
C THR A 631 -4.87 -19.94 -8.34
N GLY A 632 -5.67 -20.13 -7.28
CA GLY A 632 -5.34 -21.03 -6.16
C GLY A 632 -4.66 -20.32 -4.99
N GLU A 633 -4.67 -20.95 -3.82
CA GLU A 633 -4.08 -20.40 -2.59
C GLU A 633 -2.56 -20.63 -2.53
N THR A 634 -1.86 -19.70 -1.89
CA THR A 634 -0.45 -19.88 -1.56
C THR A 634 -0.30 -21.09 -0.63
N PRO A 635 0.47 -22.12 -0.99
CA PRO A 635 0.63 -23.31 -0.16
C PRO A 635 1.13 -22.95 1.25
N SER A 636 0.71 -23.73 2.25
CA SER A 636 1.20 -23.53 3.62
C SER A 636 2.71 -23.79 3.70
N PRO A 637 3.49 -22.94 4.38
CA PRO A 637 4.90 -23.22 4.68
C PRO A 637 5.15 -24.47 5.54
N VAL A 638 4.09 -25.09 6.07
CA VAL A 638 4.13 -26.41 6.74
C VAL A 638 4.15 -27.54 5.70
N ASN A 639 3.35 -27.40 4.63
CA ASN A 639 3.17 -28.40 3.58
C ASN A 639 3.75 -27.88 2.26
N VAL A 640 5.08 -27.77 2.22
CA VAL A 640 5.81 -27.31 1.04
C VAL A 640 5.69 -28.37 -0.07
N PRO A 641 5.41 -27.98 -1.33
CA PRO A 641 5.42 -28.90 -2.47
C PRO A 641 6.75 -29.65 -2.61
N ALA A 642 6.70 -30.92 -3.04
CA ALA A 642 7.89 -31.76 -3.19
C ALA A 642 8.81 -31.29 -4.33
N GLY A 643 8.22 -30.85 -5.46
CA GLY A 643 8.93 -30.33 -6.61
C GLY A 643 9.18 -28.81 -6.58
N CYS A 644 8.75 -28.12 -7.63
CA CYS A 644 8.77 -26.66 -7.71
C CYS A 644 7.75 -26.07 -6.74
N ARG A 645 8.21 -25.16 -5.86
CA ARG A 645 7.36 -24.49 -4.86
C ARG A 645 6.18 -23.76 -5.50
N PHE A 646 6.37 -23.23 -6.70
CA PHE A 646 5.36 -22.47 -7.42
C PHE A 646 4.47 -23.31 -8.34
N ALA A 647 4.68 -24.64 -8.42
CA ALA A 647 4.01 -25.50 -9.41
C ALA A 647 2.48 -25.42 -9.38
N THR A 648 1.86 -25.26 -8.20
CA THR A 648 0.41 -25.22 -8.03
C THR A 648 -0.25 -23.96 -8.59
N ARG A 649 0.51 -22.89 -8.80
CA ARG A 649 0.03 -21.57 -9.25
C ARG A 649 0.73 -21.09 -10.53
N CYS A 650 1.64 -21.90 -11.08
CA CYS A 650 2.43 -21.54 -12.25
C CYS A 650 1.60 -21.62 -13.53
N HIS A 651 1.39 -20.48 -14.20
CA HIS A 651 0.73 -20.42 -15.51
C HIS A 651 1.53 -21.10 -16.63
N ARG A 652 2.83 -21.35 -16.40
CA ARG A 652 3.76 -22.00 -17.34
C ARG A 652 4.25 -23.37 -16.86
N LYS A 653 3.44 -24.07 -16.07
CA LYS A 653 3.79 -25.38 -15.53
C LYS A 653 4.14 -26.38 -16.64
N VAL A 654 5.29 -27.05 -16.53
CA VAL A 654 5.75 -28.04 -17.51
C VAL A 654 5.43 -29.45 -17.00
N GLY A 655 4.19 -29.91 -17.16
CA GLY A 655 3.79 -31.28 -16.80
C GLY A 655 4.10 -31.69 -15.35
N GLY A 656 4.31 -32.98 -15.10
CA GLY A 656 4.49 -33.57 -13.76
C GLY A 656 5.88 -33.37 -13.13
N ILE A 657 6.90 -33.00 -13.91
CA ILE A 657 8.26 -32.76 -13.35
C ILE A 657 8.26 -31.60 -12.36
N CYS A 658 7.42 -30.59 -12.60
CA CYS A 658 7.21 -29.48 -11.69
C CYS A 658 6.63 -29.90 -10.34
N ASP A 659 5.87 -30.99 -10.26
CA ASP A 659 5.29 -31.46 -8.99
C ASP A 659 6.24 -32.37 -8.21
N ALA A 660 7.08 -33.14 -8.92
CA ALA A 660 7.90 -34.19 -8.33
C ALA A 660 9.35 -33.79 -8.03
N VAL A 661 9.94 -32.87 -8.81
CA VAL A 661 11.38 -32.58 -8.77
C VAL A 661 11.64 -31.11 -8.51
N ALA A 662 12.56 -30.80 -7.60
CA ALA A 662 12.98 -29.42 -7.34
C ALA A 662 13.65 -28.81 -8.59
N PRO A 663 13.33 -27.56 -8.98
CA PRO A 663 13.87 -26.95 -10.18
C PRO A 663 15.39 -26.69 -10.05
N PRO A 664 16.17 -26.87 -11.13
CA PRO A 664 17.57 -26.47 -11.17
C PRO A 664 17.69 -24.94 -11.16
N ILE A 665 18.84 -24.43 -10.70
CA ILE A 665 19.20 -23.02 -10.85
C ILE A 665 19.80 -22.83 -12.24
N ARG A 666 19.15 -22.01 -13.06
CA ARG A 666 19.56 -21.67 -14.42
C ARG A 666 20.24 -20.30 -14.41
N GLN A 667 21.49 -20.28 -14.88
CA GLN A 667 22.26 -19.05 -15.02
C GLN A 667 21.89 -18.33 -16.33
N MET A 668 21.17 -17.21 -16.27
CA MET A 668 20.72 -16.45 -17.44
C MET A 668 21.76 -15.45 -17.92
N SER A 669 22.59 -14.89 -17.04
CA SER A 669 23.75 -14.02 -17.34
C SER A 669 24.82 -14.23 -16.25
N GLU A 670 25.84 -13.39 -16.12
CA GLU A 670 26.75 -13.47 -14.95
C GLU A 670 26.04 -13.20 -13.61
N THR A 671 25.02 -12.33 -13.62
CA THR A 671 24.32 -11.88 -12.40
C THR A 671 22.89 -12.40 -12.28
N HIS A 672 22.29 -12.86 -13.37
CA HIS A 672 20.89 -13.30 -13.43
C HIS A 672 20.76 -14.82 -13.27
N GLN A 673 19.99 -15.26 -12.28
CA GLN A 673 19.74 -16.65 -11.95
C GLN A 673 18.26 -16.90 -11.75
N ILE A 674 17.75 -18.03 -12.27
CA ILE A 674 16.34 -18.42 -12.20
C ILE A 674 16.23 -19.89 -11.77
N ALA A 675 15.43 -20.18 -10.74
CA ALA A 675 15.12 -21.54 -10.32
C ALA A 675 13.87 -22.07 -11.05
N CYS A 676 14.03 -22.59 -12.27
CA CYS A 676 12.93 -23.08 -13.10
C CYS A 676 13.27 -24.35 -13.90
N HIS A 677 12.28 -25.16 -14.22
CA HIS A 677 12.42 -26.29 -15.16
C HIS A 677 12.37 -25.86 -16.62
N ILE A 678 11.87 -24.66 -16.95
CA ILE A 678 11.81 -24.14 -18.33
C ILE A 678 13.22 -23.79 -18.82
N GLU A 679 13.58 -24.23 -20.04
CA GLU A 679 14.87 -23.93 -20.66
C GLU A 679 15.08 -22.43 -20.94
N LYS A 680 16.34 -22.00 -20.91
CA LYS A 680 16.72 -20.56 -20.97
C LYS A 680 16.19 -19.87 -22.23
N ASP A 681 16.28 -20.53 -23.39
CA ASP A 681 15.84 -19.95 -24.66
C ASP A 681 14.34 -19.73 -24.71
N ARG A 682 13.56 -20.61 -24.05
CA ARG A 682 12.11 -20.50 -23.95
C ARG A 682 11.66 -19.47 -22.90
N LEU A 683 12.47 -19.23 -21.88
CA LEU A 683 12.25 -18.10 -20.98
C LEU A 683 12.50 -16.78 -21.75
N ARG A 684 13.61 -16.69 -22.48
CA ARG A 684 14.02 -15.47 -23.24
C ARG A 684 13.18 -15.15 -24.46
N SER A 685 12.48 -16.12 -25.04
CA SER A 685 11.64 -15.91 -26.22
C SER A 685 10.43 -15.00 -25.95
N GLU A 686 10.17 -14.65 -24.69
CA GLU A 686 9.09 -13.74 -24.31
C GLU A 686 9.58 -12.31 -24.15
N LEU A 687 8.79 -11.40 -24.71
CA LEU A 687 9.00 -9.97 -24.56
C LEU A 687 8.83 -9.57 -23.09
N PRO A 688 9.57 -8.56 -22.60
CA PRO A 688 9.37 -8.02 -21.26
C PRO A 688 7.92 -7.57 -21.03
N VAL A 689 7.43 -7.82 -19.80
CA VAL A 689 6.08 -7.44 -19.36
C VAL A 689 5.84 -5.93 -19.51
N TYR A 690 6.90 -5.12 -19.39
CA TYR A 690 6.89 -3.69 -19.73
C TYR A 690 8.03 -3.38 -20.69
N ALA A 691 7.74 -2.77 -21.84
CA ALA A 691 8.77 -2.24 -22.71
C ALA A 691 9.43 -1.04 -22.02
N SER A 692 10.76 -1.00 -21.95
CA SER A 692 11.44 0.27 -21.66
C SER A 692 11.09 1.24 -22.79
N VAL A 693 10.54 2.41 -22.44
CA VAL A 693 10.56 3.55 -23.34
C VAL A 693 12.02 3.98 -23.44
N THR A 694 12.77 3.29 -24.27
CA THR A 694 14.04 3.81 -24.75
C THR A 694 13.67 5.00 -25.61
N GLY A 695 14.09 6.19 -25.18
CA GLY A 695 13.84 7.42 -25.91
C GLY A 695 14.59 7.40 -27.23
N GLU A 696 13.96 6.85 -28.25
CA GLU A 696 14.27 7.08 -29.65
C GLU A 696 12.94 7.19 -30.41
N GLU A 697 12.25 8.33 -30.24
CA GLU A 697 11.29 8.78 -31.25
C GLU A 697 11.42 10.29 -31.45
N GLY A 698 11.95 10.64 -32.62
CA GLY A 698 11.52 11.78 -33.47
C GLY A 698 11.84 13.19 -33.02
#